data_AF-A0A376J4L5-F1
#
_entry.id   AF-A0A376J4L5-F1
#
_cell.length_a   1.000
_cell.length_b   1.000
_cell.length_c   1.000
_cell.angle_alpha   90.00
_cell.angle_beta   90.00
_cell.angle_gamma   90.00
#
_symmetry.space_group_name_H-M   'P 1'
#
loop_
_entity.id
_entity.type
_entity.pdbx_description
1 polymer ?
#
loop_
_entity_poly.entity_id
_entity_poly.type
_entity_poly.pdbx_seq_one_letter_code
_entity_poly.pdbx_strand_id
1 'polypeptide(L)'
;MQELDDHQLAAVFAVKAQAASQLLQTLRNHDGRYLILYSSAAATLGAPGQSAHALACGYLDGLAQQFSTLDAPKTLSVAWGAWGESGRAATPEMLATLASRGMGALSDAEGCWHLEQAVMRGAPWRLAMRVFTDKMPPLQQALFNISATEKAATPVIPPADDNAFNGSLSDETAVMAWLKKRIAVQLRLSDPASLHPNQDLLQLGMDSLLFLELSSDIQHYLGVRINAERAWQDLSPHGLTQLICSKPEATPAASQPEVLRHDADERYAPFPLTPIQHAYWLGRTHLIGYGGVACHVLFEWDKRHDEFDLAILEKAWNQLIARHDMLRMVVDADGQQRILATTPEYHIPRDDLRALSPEEQRIALEKRRHELSYRVLPADQWPLFELVVSEIDDCHYRLHMNLDLLQFDVQSFKVMMDDLAQVWRGETLAPLAITFRDYVMAEQARRQTSAWHDAWDYWQEKLPQLPLAPELPVVETPPETPHFTTFKSTIGKTEWQAVKQRWQQQGVTPSAALLTLFAATLERWSRTTTFTLNLTFFNRQPIHPQINQLIGDFTSVTLVDFNFSAPVTLQEQMQQTQQRLWQNMAHSEMNGVEVIRELGRLRGSQRQPLMPVVFTSMLGMTLEGMTIDQAMSHLFGEPCYVFTQTPQVWLDHQVMESNGELMFSWYCMDNVLEPGAAEAMFNDYCAILQAVIAAPESLKTLASGIARHIPRRRWPLNAQADYDLRDIEQATLEYPGIRQARAEITEQGALTLDIVMGRRSFAISGDA
;
A
#
# COMPACT_ATOMS: atom_id res chain seq x y z
N MET A 1 12.38 42.43 -29.19
CA MET A 1 10.97 42.24 -28.80
C MET A 1 10.17 42.20 -30.09
N GLN A 2 9.49 41.08 -30.37
CA GLN A 2 8.45 41.07 -31.40
C GLN A 2 7.27 41.88 -30.84
N GLU A 3 6.75 42.85 -31.59
CA GLU A 3 5.48 43.49 -31.25
C GLU A 3 4.38 42.44 -31.42
N LEU A 4 3.62 42.19 -30.35
CA LEU A 4 2.44 41.33 -30.41
C LEU A 4 1.36 42.10 -31.19
N ASP A 5 0.92 41.57 -32.33
CA ASP A 5 -0.23 42.12 -33.03
C ASP A 5 -1.54 41.59 -32.41
N ASP A 6 -2.61 42.39 -32.48
CA ASP A 6 -3.91 42.06 -31.89
C ASP A 6 -4.51 40.76 -32.47
N HIS A 7 -4.14 40.41 -33.71
CA HIS A 7 -4.65 39.24 -34.41
C HIS A 7 -4.04 37.93 -33.88
N GLN A 8 -2.73 37.93 -33.57
CA GLN A 8 -2.01 36.81 -32.95
C GLN A 8 -2.46 36.58 -31.51
N LEU A 9 -2.70 37.66 -30.75
CA LEU A 9 -3.29 37.60 -29.42
C LEU A 9 -4.71 37.02 -29.47
N ALA A 10 -5.57 37.53 -30.35
CA ALA A 10 -6.96 37.09 -30.48
C ALA A 10 -7.09 35.58 -30.76
N ALA A 11 -6.29 35.05 -31.69
CA ALA A 11 -6.33 33.63 -32.04
C ALA A 11 -5.96 32.71 -30.85
N VAL A 12 -4.90 33.05 -30.10
CA VAL A 12 -4.45 32.23 -28.96
C VAL A 12 -5.42 32.33 -27.77
N PHE A 13 -5.97 33.53 -27.52
CA PHE A 13 -6.97 33.73 -26.47
C PHE A 13 -8.30 33.06 -26.79
N ALA A 14 -8.71 33.00 -28.05
CA ALA A 14 -9.93 32.31 -28.45
C ALA A 14 -9.86 30.81 -28.09
N VAL A 15 -8.76 30.14 -28.44
CA VAL A 15 -8.59 28.69 -28.26
C VAL A 15 -8.37 28.29 -26.79
N LYS A 16 -7.80 29.18 -25.96
CA LYS A 16 -7.56 28.90 -24.54
C LYS A 16 -8.57 29.60 -23.63
N ALA A 17 -8.53 30.93 -23.56
CA ALA A 17 -9.29 31.69 -22.58
C ALA A 17 -10.81 31.64 -22.83
N GLN A 18 -11.24 31.94 -24.06
CA GLN A 18 -12.66 31.94 -24.41
C GLN A 18 -13.24 30.51 -24.37
N ALA A 19 -12.53 29.54 -24.97
CA ALA A 19 -12.94 28.14 -24.94
C ALA A 19 -13.06 27.59 -23.51
N ALA A 20 -12.09 27.85 -22.63
CA ALA A 20 -12.12 27.37 -21.25
C ALA A 20 -13.29 27.98 -20.45
N SER A 21 -13.56 29.27 -20.63
CA SER A 21 -14.70 29.94 -19.99
C SER A 21 -16.04 29.35 -20.47
N GLN A 22 -16.16 29.10 -21.77
CA GLN A 22 -17.37 28.52 -22.35
C GLN A 22 -17.57 27.05 -21.94
N LEU A 23 -16.49 26.26 -21.90
CA LEU A 23 -16.52 24.87 -21.41
C LEU A 23 -16.92 24.81 -19.94
N LEU A 24 -16.38 25.69 -19.10
CA LEU A 24 -16.77 25.77 -17.69
C LEU A 24 -18.26 26.04 -17.53
N GLN A 25 -18.79 27.05 -18.23
CA GLN A 25 -20.24 27.35 -18.19
C GLN A 25 -21.07 26.17 -18.70
N THR A 26 -20.64 25.53 -19.78
CA THR A 26 -21.35 24.39 -20.37
C THR A 26 -21.39 23.20 -19.42
N LEU A 27 -20.24 22.84 -18.84
CA LEU A 27 -20.12 21.72 -17.90
C LEU A 27 -20.93 21.98 -16.63
N ARG A 28 -20.97 23.21 -16.13
CA ARG A 28 -21.84 23.60 -14.99
C ARG A 28 -23.33 23.39 -15.28
N ASN A 29 -23.75 23.51 -16.53
CA ASN A 29 -25.15 23.33 -16.92
C ASN A 29 -25.52 21.85 -17.20
N HIS A 30 -24.53 20.94 -17.25
CA HIS A 30 -24.71 19.53 -17.63
C HIS A 30 -24.06 18.57 -16.62
N ASP A 31 -23.91 18.99 -15.37
CA ASP A 31 -23.31 18.19 -14.29
C ASP A 31 -21.94 17.59 -14.64
N GLY A 32 -21.15 18.35 -15.41
CA GLY A 32 -19.79 17.97 -15.76
C GLY A 32 -18.93 17.85 -14.51
N ARG A 33 -18.17 16.77 -14.39
CA ARG A 33 -17.44 16.44 -13.15
C ARG A 33 -16.07 17.10 -13.04
N TYR A 34 -15.32 17.18 -14.14
CA TYR A 34 -14.00 17.83 -14.18
C TYR A 34 -13.87 18.75 -15.38
N LEU A 35 -13.11 19.83 -15.19
CA LEU A 35 -12.52 20.63 -16.24
C LEU A 35 -11.01 20.70 -16.01
N ILE A 36 -10.26 19.97 -16.82
CA ILE A 36 -8.79 19.92 -16.75
C ILE A 36 -8.20 20.84 -17.81
N LEU A 37 -7.56 21.92 -17.37
CA LEU A 37 -7.01 22.95 -18.23
C LEU A 37 -5.50 22.76 -18.43
N TYR A 38 -5.10 22.49 -19.67
CA TYR A 38 -3.70 22.30 -20.04
C TYR A 38 -3.03 23.67 -20.23
N SER A 39 -2.30 24.10 -19.19
CA SER A 39 -1.48 25.32 -19.17
C SER A 39 -0.03 24.99 -19.53
N SER A 40 0.89 25.93 -19.35
CA SER A 40 2.31 25.76 -19.64
C SER A 40 3.17 26.44 -18.58
N ALA A 41 4.33 25.85 -18.27
CA ALA A 41 5.37 26.48 -17.45
C ALA A 41 5.77 27.88 -17.96
N ALA A 42 5.53 28.19 -19.24
CA ALA A 42 5.72 29.52 -19.81
C ALA A 42 4.89 30.61 -19.13
N ALA A 43 3.71 30.29 -18.57
CA ALA A 43 2.88 31.23 -17.82
C ALA A 43 3.56 31.68 -16.51
N THR A 44 4.28 30.77 -15.86
CA THR A 44 4.93 31.00 -14.56
C THR A 44 6.36 31.51 -14.69
N LEU A 45 7.15 30.91 -15.59
CA LEU A 45 8.59 31.17 -15.71
C LEU A 45 8.93 32.13 -16.86
N GLY A 46 7.96 32.40 -17.74
CA GLY A 46 8.18 33.11 -18.99
C GLY A 46 8.85 32.24 -20.05
N ALA A 47 8.55 32.52 -21.32
CA ALA A 47 9.20 31.88 -22.47
C ALA A 47 9.49 32.93 -23.55
N PRO A 48 10.78 33.21 -23.85
CA PRO A 48 11.13 34.19 -24.88
C PRO A 48 10.44 33.91 -26.21
N GLY A 49 9.72 34.89 -26.75
CA GLY A 49 8.97 34.76 -28.01
C GLY A 49 7.59 34.10 -27.88
N GLN A 50 7.12 33.76 -26.67
CA GLN A 50 5.82 33.11 -26.45
C GLN A 50 4.88 33.91 -25.52
N SER A 51 5.00 35.23 -25.50
CA SER A 51 4.25 36.09 -24.57
C SER A 51 2.72 35.94 -24.69
N ALA A 52 2.15 35.82 -25.90
CA ALA A 52 0.71 35.57 -26.09
C ALA A 52 0.27 34.20 -25.53
N HIS A 53 1.11 33.17 -25.70
CA HIS A 53 0.84 31.83 -25.15
C HIS A 53 0.91 31.82 -23.62
N ALA A 54 1.93 32.46 -23.04
CA ALA A 54 2.08 32.60 -21.61
C ALA A 54 0.89 33.32 -20.97
N LEU A 55 0.42 34.42 -21.56
CA LEU A 55 -0.75 35.16 -21.08
C LEU A 55 -2.03 34.32 -21.14
N ALA A 56 -2.26 33.61 -22.24
CA ALA A 56 -3.44 32.76 -22.38
C ALA A 56 -3.41 31.56 -21.42
N CYS A 57 -2.23 30.98 -21.16
CA CYS A 57 -2.04 29.95 -20.13
C CYS A 57 -2.24 30.50 -18.71
N GLY A 58 -1.76 31.71 -18.41
CA GLY A 58 -2.02 32.38 -17.13
C GLY A 58 -3.51 32.64 -16.88
N TYR A 59 -4.30 32.90 -17.93
CA TYR A 59 -5.76 32.95 -17.81
C TYR A 59 -6.35 31.60 -17.39
N LEU A 60 -5.87 30.48 -17.95
CA LEU A 60 -6.32 29.14 -17.55
C LEU A 60 -6.00 28.85 -16.08
N ASP A 61 -4.80 29.21 -15.65
CA ASP A 61 -4.35 29.08 -14.26
C ASP A 61 -5.26 29.86 -13.31
N GLY A 62 -5.51 31.14 -13.64
CA GLY A 62 -6.41 32.00 -12.87
C GLY A 62 -7.86 31.53 -12.87
N LEU A 63 -8.35 30.99 -13.99
CA LEU A 63 -9.70 30.43 -14.08
C LEU A 63 -9.86 29.22 -13.15
N ALA A 64 -8.89 28.30 -13.15
CA ALA A 64 -8.93 27.14 -12.25
C ALA A 64 -8.89 27.57 -10.77
N GLN A 65 -8.06 28.57 -10.44
CA GLN A 65 -7.98 29.07 -9.08
C GLN A 65 -9.24 29.83 -8.63
N GLN A 66 -9.86 30.62 -9.52
CA GLN A 66 -11.10 31.33 -9.21
C GLN A 66 -12.27 30.37 -8.91
N PHE A 67 -12.30 29.22 -9.57
CA PHE A 67 -13.39 28.25 -9.47
C PHE A 67 -13.01 26.99 -8.68
N SER A 68 -11.92 27.04 -7.90
CA SER A 68 -11.43 25.91 -7.10
C SER A 68 -12.40 25.48 -6.01
N THR A 69 -13.26 26.39 -5.55
CA THR A 69 -14.26 26.15 -4.50
C THR A 69 -15.57 25.57 -5.01
N LEU A 70 -15.71 25.36 -6.33
CA LEU A 70 -16.89 24.68 -6.86
C LEU A 70 -16.85 23.19 -6.53
N ASP A 71 -18.04 22.63 -6.27
CA ASP A 71 -18.21 21.19 -6.11
C ASP A 71 -18.17 20.49 -7.48
N ALA A 72 -18.78 21.08 -8.51
CA ALA A 72 -18.73 20.58 -9.89
C ALA A 72 -18.87 21.70 -10.96
N PRO A 73 -18.13 21.64 -12.09
CA PRO A 73 -16.98 20.77 -12.31
C PRO A 73 -15.80 21.18 -11.43
N LYS A 74 -15.07 20.19 -10.88
CA LYS A 74 -13.74 20.45 -10.30
C LYS A 74 -12.82 20.97 -11.39
N THR A 75 -12.40 22.22 -11.25
CA THR A 75 -11.58 22.91 -12.25
C THR A 75 -10.14 22.96 -11.78
N LEU A 76 -9.24 22.37 -12.57
CA LEU A 76 -7.82 22.31 -12.25
C LEU A 76 -6.99 22.66 -13.48
N SER A 77 -5.86 23.32 -13.27
CA SER A 77 -4.91 23.60 -14.34
C SER A 77 -3.55 22.97 -14.08
N VAL A 78 -3.02 22.32 -15.13
CA VAL A 78 -1.66 21.76 -15.09
C VAL A 78 -0.77 22.57 -16.03
N ALA A 79 0.16 23.31 -15.45
CA ALA A 79 1.20 24.03 -16.17
C ALA A 79 2.30 23.04 -16.59
N TRP A 80 2.26 22.61 -17.84
CA TRP A 80 3.19 21.60 -18.36
C TRP A 80 4.55 22.17 -18.76
N GLY A 81 5.60 21.46 -18.38
CA GLY A 81 6.95 21.57 -18.93
C GLY A 81 7.10 20.87 -20.28
N ALA A 82 8.34 20.59 -20.67
CA ALA A 82 8.64 19.95 -21.96
C ALA A 82 8.35 18.44 -21.91
N TRP A 83 7.59 17.94 -22.88
CA TRP A 83 7.40 16.50 -23.11
C TRP A 83 8.47 16.00 -24.08
N GLY A 84 9.14 14.90 -23.72
CA GLY A 84 10.31 14.36 -24.42
C GLY A 84 9.99 13.35 -25.51
N GLU A 85 8.88 12.64 -25.39
CA GLU A 85 8.49 11.54 -26.29
C GLU A 85 7.36 11.95 -27.25
N SER A 86 6.49 12.86 -26.80
CA SER A 86 5.34 13.35 -27.53
C SER A 86 5.23 14.88 -27.49
N GLY A 87 4.38 15.45 -28.36
CA GLY A 87 4.06 16.87 -28.35
C GLY A 87 5.09 17.78 -29.03
N ARG A 88 4.87 19.09 -28.90
CA ARG A 88 5.56 20.13 -29.70
C ARG A 88 7.05 20.25 -29.39
N ALA A 89 7.51 19.75 -28.24
CA ALA A 89 8.89 19.89 -27.76
C ALA A 89 9.79 18.67 -28.02
N ALA A 90 9.25 17.56 -28.53
CA ALA A 90 9.96 16.27 -28.63
C ALA A 90 11.12 16.21 -29.65
N THR A 91 11.48 17.32 -30.31
CA THR A 91 12.66 17.36 -31.19
C THR A 91 13.95 17.47 -30.36
N PRO A 92 14.99 16.66 -30.65
CA PRO A 92 16.25 16.65 -29.88
C PRO A 92 16.88 18.03 -29.68
N GLU A 93 16.85 18.90 -30.70
CA GLU A 93 17.44 20.23 -30.64
C GLU A 93 16.71 21.14 -29.63
N MET A 94 15.37 21.05 -29.59
CA MET A 94 14.55 21.85 -28.68
C MET A 94 14.66 21.35 -27.25
N LEU A 95 14.70 20.03 -27.03
CA LEU A 95 14.95 19.44 -25.71
C LEU A 95 16.32 19.82 -25.16
N ALA A 96 17.37 19.77 -25.99
CA ALA A 96 18.72 20.20 -25.58
C ALA A 96 18.76 21.69 -25.21
N THR A 97 18.06 22.53 -25.99
CA THR A 97 17.96 23.97 -25.72
C THR A 97 17.24 24.24 -24.40
N LEU A 98 16.12 23.57 -24.14
CA LEU A 98 15.35 23.72 -22.90
C LEU A 98 16.14 23.21 -21.68
N ALA A 99 16.81 22.06 -21.82
CA ALA A 99 17.66 21.49 -20.77
C ALA A 99 18.84 22.41 -20.41
N SER A 100 19.42 23.10 -21.41
CA SER A 100 20.49 24.08 -21.18
C SER A 100 20.04 25.30 -20.37
N ARG A 101 18.72 25.53 -20.30
CA ARG A 101 18.07 26.63 -19.56
C ARG A 101 17.38 26.15 -18.28
N GLY A 102 17.65 24.92 -17.85
CA GLY A 102 17.10 24.38 -16.62
C GLY A 102 15.77 23.63 -16.75
N MET A 103 15.21 23.48 -17.95
CA MET A 103 13.97 22.73 -18.17
C MET A 103 14.27 21.37 -18.79
N GLY A 104 14.24 20.32 -17.98
CA GLY A 104 14.35 18.94 -18.44
C GLY A 104 13.08 18.45 -19.13
N ALA A 105 13.22 17.34 -19.85
CA ALA A 105 12.11 16.66 -20.50
C ALA A 105 11.41 15.69 -19.54
N LEU A 106 10.09 15.74 -19.54
CA LEU A 106 9.21 14.72 -18.98
C LEU A 106 9.02 13.61 -20.02
N SER A 107 9.15 12.37 -19.61
CA SER A 107 8.60 11.24 -20.37
C SER A 107 7.06 11.28 -20.37
N ASP A 108 6.42 10.57 -21.32
CA ASP A 108 4.95 10.47 -21.35
C ASP A 108 4.43 9.85 -20.04
N ALA A 109 5.23 8.96 -19.46
CA ALA A 109 5.09 8.39 -18.13
C ALA A 109 4.90 9.44 -17.03
N GLU A 110 5.90 10.30 -16.87
CA GLU A 110 5.91 11.35 -15.85
C GLU A 110 4.78 12.35 -16.08
N GLY A 111 4.47 12.63 -17.35
CA GLY A 111 3.34 13.47 -17.74
C GLY A 111 2.00 12.90 -17.24
N CYS A 112 1.69 11.63 -17.54
CA CYS A 112 0.48 10.97 -17.06
C CYS A 112 0.45 10.90 -15.53
N TRP A 113 1.56 10.58 -14.88
CA TRP A 113 1.65 10.58 -13.42
C TRP A 113 1.27 11.95 -12.84
N HIS A 114 1.84 13.04 -13.36
CA HIS A 114 1.50 14.39 -12.91
C HIS A 114 0.02 14.74 -13.10
N LEU A 115 -0.61 14.24 -14.16
CA LEU A 115 -2.04 14.42 -14.41
C LEU A 115 -2.89 13.67 -13.38
N GLU A 116 -2.61 12.39 -13.15
CA GLU A 116 -3.28 11.58 -12.13
C GLU A 116 -3.16 12.23 -10.76
N GLN A 117 -1.96 12.72 -10.43
CA GLN A 117 -1.71 13.38 -9.16
C GLN A 117 -2.41 14.75 -9.05
N ALA A 118 -2.61 15.46 -10.16
CA ALA A 118 -3.38 16.71 -10.15
C ALA A 118 -4.86 16.44 -9.86
N VAL A 119 -5.42 15.37 -10.44
CA VAL A 119 -6.80 14.95 -10.20
C VAL A 119 -6.97 14.44 -8.76
N MET A 120 -6.11 13.51 -8.33
CA MET A 120 -6.17 12.88 -7.00
C MET A 120 -6.05 13.89 -5.85
N ARG A 121 -5.18 14.90 -5.99
CA ARG A 121 -4.96 15.91 -4.95
C ARG A 121 -5.98 17.05 -4.96
N GLY A 122 -6.78 17.18 -6.02
CA GLY A 122 -7.76 18.27 -6.15
C GLY A 122 -7.15 19.68 -6.16
N ALA A 123 -5.84 19.83 -6.35
CA ALA A 123 -5.18 21.11 -6.34
C ALA A 123 -5.61 21.94 -7.57
N PRO A 124 -6.03 23.20 -7.41
CA PRO A 124 -6.54 23.98 -8.53
C PRO A 124 -5.47 24.34 -9.56
N TRP A 125 -4.19 24.31 -9.17
CA TRP A 125 -3.07 24.57 -10.06
C TRP A 125 -1.86 23.72 -9.70
N ARG A 126 -1.15 23.23 -10.73
CA ARG A 126 0.09 22.45 -10.58
C ARG A 126 1.09 22.72 -11.71
N LEU A 127 2.35 23.00 -11.36
CA LEU A 127 3.47 22.97 -12.31
C LEU A 127 4.03 21.55 -12.41
N ALA A 128 4.02 20.98 -13.61
CA ALA A 128 4.55 19.66 -13.92
C ALA A 128 5.76 19.82 -14.87
N MET A 129 6.97 19.86 -14.32
CA MET A 129 8.19 20.14 -15.09
C MET A 129 9.43 19.54 -14.40
N ARG A 130 10.33 18.94 -15.18
CA ARG A 130 11.65 18.54 -14.70
C ARG A 130 12.59 19.75 -14.65
N VAL A 131 13.24 19.96 -13.50
CA VAL A 131 14.04 21.16 -13.21
C VAL A 131 15.52 20.81 -13.04
N PHE A 132 16.41 21.52 -13.74
CA PHE A 132 17.85 21.52 -13.45
C PHE A 132 18.21 22.90 -12.88
N THR A 133 18.14 23.01 -11.54
CA THR A 133 18.30 24.29 -10.82
C THR A 133 19.65 24.95 -11.12
N ASP A 134 20.71 24.17 -11.24
CA ASP A 134 22.08 24.59 -11.58
C ASP A 134 22.17 25.34 -12.94
N LYS A 135 21.24 25.07 -13.86
CA LYS A 135 21.21 25.66 -15.21
C LYS A 135 20.19 26.80 -15.37
N MET A 136 19.43 27.12 -14.32
CA MET A 136 18.45 28.21 -14.36
C MET A 136 19.08 29.59 -14.11
N PRO A 137 18.50 30.68 -14.62
CA PRO A 137 18.86 32.03 -14.22
C PRO A 137 18.68 32.27 -12.70
N PRO A 138 19.50 33.12 -12.05
CA PRO A 138 19.49 33.31 -10.59
C PRO A 138 18.12 33.67 -9.99
N LEU A 139 17.31 34.46 -10.71
CA LEU A 139 15.98 34.86 -10.25
C LEU A 139 14.98 33.69 -10.28
N GLN A 140 15.12 32.77 -11.24
CA GLN A 140 14.33 31.55 -11.30
C GLN A 140 14.82 30.52 -10.28
N GLN A 141 16.14 30.39 -10.09
CA GLN A 141 16.71 29.58 -9.00
C GLN A 141 16.16 29.99 -7.64
N ALA A 142 16.01 31.30 -7.41
CA ALA A 142 15.42 31.82 -6.17
C ALA A 142 14.00 31.30 -5.96
N LEU A 143 13.15 31.19 -6.99
CA LEU A 143 11.78 30.65 -6.91
C LEU A 143 11.72 29.20 -6.42
N PHE A 144 12.72 28.39 -6.80
CA PHE A 144 12.83 26.99 -6.36
C PHE A 144 13.57 26.83 -5.03
N ASN A 145 14.23 27.88 -4.54
CA ASN A 145 14.90 27.93 -3.24
C ASN A 145 14.05 28.64 -2.15
N ILE A 146 12.80 29.02 -2.44
CA ILE A 146 11.86 29.61 -1.44
C ILE A 146 11.24 28.51 -0.56
N SER A 147 12.06 27.63 -0.01
CA SER A 147 11.67 26.76 1.13
C SER A 147 12.09 27.37 2.47
N ALA A 148 12.34 28.68 2.56
CA ALA A 148 12.90 29.31 3.77
C ALA A 148 12.08 30.45 4.38
N THR A 149 10.87 30.73 3.91
CA THR A 149 9.99 31.73 4.55
C THR A 149 8.54 31.27 4.56
N GLU A 150 8.29 30.08 5.10
CA GLU A 150 7.05 29.90 5.86
C GLU A 150 7.19 30.68 7.17
N LYS A 151 6.10 31.31 7.62
CA LYS A 151 6.05 32.04 8.90
C LYS A 151 6.67 31.16 9.97
N ALA A 152 7.78 31.61 10.56
CA ALA A 152 8.33 31.01 11.76
C ALA A 152 7.21 30.92 12.80
N ALA A 153 6.73 29.70 13.04
CA ALA A 153 5.88 29.42 14.16
C ALA A 153 6.64 29.83 15.42
N THR A 154 5.95 30.54 16.33
CA THR A 154 6.47 30.84 17.65
C THR A 154 6.96 29.54 18.29
N PRO A 155 8.20 29.44 18.77
CA PRO A 155 8.69 28.22 19.39
C PRO A 155 7.87 27.96 20.65
N VAL A 156 7.01 26.95 20.60
CA VAL A 156 6.38 26.41 21.79
C VAL A 156 7.31 25.32 22.30
N ILE A 157 7.79 25.52 23.52
CA ILE A 157 8.58 24.54 24.27
C ILE A 157 7.68 23.31 24.44
N PRO A 158 8.03 22.15 23.86
CA PRO A 158 7.28 20.93 24.10
C PRO A 158 7.37 20.56 25.60
N PRO A 159 6.41 19.80 26.15
CA PRO A 159 6.63 19.16 27.44
C PRO A 159 7.92 18.34 27.37
N ALA A 160 8.66 18.26 28.48
CA ALA A 160 9.97 17.62 28.53
C ALA A 160 9.89 16.19 27.96
N ASP A 161 10.53 15.98 26.81
CA ASP A 161 10.66 14.67 26.19
C ASP A 161 11.86 13.95 26.83
N ASP A 162 11.59 12.89 27.59
CA ASP A 162 12.61 12.05 28.23
C ASP A 162 13.55 11.34 27.20
N ASN A 163 13.30 11.53 25.90
CA ASN A 163 14.06 10.99 24.79
C ASN A 163 14.95 12.02 24.08
N ALA A 164 14.96 13.29 24.49
CA ALA A 164 15.79 14.31 23.87
C ALA A 164 17.29 13.95 23.95
N PHE A 165 18.01 14.06 22.84
CA PHE A 165 19.46 13.92 22.80
C PHE A 165 20.14 15.24 23.21
N ASN A 166 20.78 15.24 24.37
CA ASN A 166 21.48 16.43 24.91
C ASN A 166 23.01 16.37 24.72
N GLY A 167 23.50 15.57 23.76
CA GLY A 167 24.93 15.36 23.49
C GLY A 167 25.40 15.98 22.17
N SER A 168 26.69 15.77 21.84
CA SER A 168 27.25 16.08 20.51
C SER A 168 27.23 14.84 19.63
N LEU A 169 26.91 14.98 18.34
CA LEU A 169 27.01 13.88 17.36
C LEU A 169 28.47 13.43 17.13
N SER A 170 29.44 14.25 17.53
CA SER A 170 30.86 13.88 17.51
C SER A 170 31.28 13.01 18.71
N ASP A 171 30.40 12.85 19.71
CA ASP A 171 30.64 12.01 20.87
C ASP A 171 29.96 10.65 20.67
N GLU A 172 30.73 9.70 20.14
CA GLU A 172 30.27 8.32 19.91
C GLU A 172 29.71 7.67 21.19
N THR A 173 30.20 8.03 22.37
CA THR A 173 29.74 7.45 23.63
C THR A 173 28.35 7.95 23.98
N ALA A 174 28.10 9.25 23.81
CA ALA A 174 26.78 9.85 24.03
C ALA A 174 25.76 9.31 23.01
N VAL A 175 26.13 9.25 21.73
CA VAL A 175 25.28 8.71 20.67
C VAL A 175 24.94 7.24 20.94
N MET A 176 25.92 6.41 21.26
CA MET A 176 25.70 4.99 21.56
C MET A 176 24.80 4.79 22.78
N ALA A 177 24.97 5.58 23.84
CA ALA A 177 24.13 5.49 25.04
C ALA A 177 22.67 5.84 24.73
N TRP A 178 22.44 6.92 23.98
CA TRP A 178 21.11 7.31 23.53
C TRP A 178 20.49 6.24 22.62
N LEU A 179 21.26 5.73 21.66
CA LEU A 179 20.81 4.72 20.71
C LEU A 179 20.42 3.42 21.42
N LYS A 180 21.22 2.94 22.38
CA LYS A 180 20.87 1.76 23.19
C LYS A 180 19.56 1.94 23.96
N LYS A 181 19.30 3.14 24.50
CA LYS A 181 18.03 3.44 25.17
C LYS A 181 16.85 3.33 24.19
N ARG A 182 16.98 3.86 22.97
CA ARG A 182 15.94 3.76 21.93
C ARG A 182 15.73 2.33 21.44
N ILE A 183 16.81 1.62 21.15
CA ILE A 183 16.77 0.20 20.74
C ILE A 183 16.09 -0.65 21.83
N ALA A 184 16.38 -0.40 23.10
CA ALA A 184 15.75 -1.13 24.20
C ALA A 184 14.24 -0.89 24.27
N VAL A 185 13.77 0.34 24.00
CA VAL A 185 12.33 0.64 23.91
C VAL A 185 11.70 -0.14 22.76
N GLN A 186 12.31 -0.10 21.58
CA GLN A 186 11.78 -0.77 20.38
C GLN A 186 11.71 -2.29 20.53
N LEU A 187 12.77 -2.88 21.10
CA LEU A 187 12.85 -4.32 21.35
C LEU A 187 12.19 -4.75 22.67
N ARG A 188 11.57 -3.81 23.41
CA ARG A 188 10.94 -4.04 24.72
C ARG A 188 11.85 -4.72 25.73
N LEU A 189 13.12 -4.34 25.74
CA LEU A 189 14.11 -4.83 26.68
C LEU A 189 14.02 -4.07 28.01
N SER A 190 14.03 -4.80 29.12
CA SER A 190 13.89 -4.25 30.47
C SER A 190 15.08 -3.39 30.90
N ASP A 191 16.27 -3.62 30.33
CA ASP A 191 17.51 -2.91 30.66
C ASP A 191 18.32 -2.58 29.39
N PRO A 192 18.44 -1.29 29.01
CA PRO A 192 19.29 -0.86 27.90
C PRO A 192 20.78 -1.20 28.07
N ALA A 193 21.27 -1.36 29.31
CA ALA A 193 22.67 -1.71 29.56
C ALA A 193 23.00 -3.16 29.18
N SER A 194 21.98 -4.02 29.03
CA SER A 194 22.14 -5.40 28.58
C SER A 194 22.56 -5.54 27.11
N LEU A 195 22.40 -4.48 26.30
CA LEU A 195 22.77 -4.48 24.89
C LEU A 195 24.29 -4.41 24.70
N HIS A 196 24.87 -5.44 24.09
CA HIS A 196 26.28 -5.40 23.69
C HIS A 196 26.49 -4.45 22.49
N PRO A 197 27.60 -3.69 22.43
CA PRO A 197 27.86 -2.75 21.34
C PRO A 197 27.82 -3.37 19.94
N ASN A 198 28.37 -4.58 19.78
CA ASN A 198 28.46 -5.27 18.49
C ASN A 198 27.36 -6.34 18.33
N GLN A 199 26.30 -6.25 19.13
CA GLN A 199 25.22 -7.22 19.08
C GLN A 199 24.37 -6.98 17.84
N ASP A 200 24.20 -8.03 17.04
CA ASP A 200 23.31 -8.02 15.89
C ASP A 200 21.87 -7.82 16.37
N LEU A 201 21.26 -6.70 15.98
CA LEU A 201 19.91 -6.33 16.40
C LEU A 201 18.85 -7.23 15.76
N LEU A 202 19.11 -7.83 14.60
CA LEU A 202 18.20 -8.81 13.98
C LEU A 202 18.05 -10.03 14.88
N GLN A 203 19.17 -10.48 15.45
CA GLN A 203 19.19 -11.61 16.40
C GLN A 203 18.49 -11.27 17.72
N LEU A 204 18.23 -9.99 18.00
CA LEU A 204 17.43 -9.54 19.12
C LEU A 204 15.97 -9.26 18.75
N GLY A 205 15.58 -9.46 17.48
CA GLY A 205 14.20 -9.33 17.02
C GLY A 205 13.89 -7.99 16.38
N MET A 206 14.91 -7.20 16.02
CA MET A 206 14.72 -6.01 15.19
C MET A 206 14.22 -6.45 13.81
N ASP A 207 13.00 -6.06 13.46
CA ASP A 207 12.45 -6.25 12.12
C ASP A 207 12.49 -4.95 11.30
N SER A 208 12.02 -5.02 10.06
CA SER A 208 12.01 -3.88 9.13
C SER A 208 11.15 -2.71 9.63
N LEU A 209 10.04 -2.98 10.33
CA LEU A 209 9.15 -1.94 10.84
C LEU A 209 9.78 -1.23 12.04
N LEU A 210 10.28 -2.01 13.02
CA LEU A 210 10.99 -1.46 14.18
C LEU A 210 12.23 -0.66 13.76
N PHE A 211 12.94 -1.09 12.72
CA PHE A 211 14.07 -0.35 12.17
C PHE A 211 13.65 0.97 11.50
N LEU A 212 12.51 1.01 10.78
CA LEU A 212 11.97 2.24 10.24
C LEU A 212 11.60 3.23 11.35
N GLU A 213 10.97 2.76 12.42
CA GLU A 213 10.66 3.59 13.60
C GLU A 213 11.94 4.12 14.25
N LEU A 214 12.95 3.27 14.44
CA LEU A 214 14.26 3.68 14.98
C LEU A 214 14.95 4.71 14.07
N SER A 215 14.87 4.54 12.76
CA SER A 215 15.42 5.48 11.78
C SER A 215 14.70 6.83 11.83
N SER A 216 13.38 6.82 12.03
CA SER A 216 12.56 8.01 12.25
C SER A 216 12.97 8.73 13.54
N ASP A 217 13.18 8.00 14.64
CA ASP A 217 13.69 8.59 15.89
C ASP A 217 15.06 9.23 15.69
N ILE A 218 15.99 8.54 15.03
CA ILE A 218 17.33 9.06 14.76
C ILE A 218 17.25 10.34 13.93
N GLN A 219 16.39 10.37 12.91
CA GLN A 219 16.17 11.59 12.13
C GLN A 219 15.55 12.71 12.98
N HIS A 220 14.57 12.39 13.83
CA HIS A 220 13.87 13.36 14.66
C HIS A 220 14.76 14.00 15.73
N TYR A 221 15.47 13.18 16.52
CA TYR A 221 16.25 13.65 17.67
C TYR A 221 17.69 14.00 17.34
N LEU A 222 18.29 13.36 16.32
CA LEU A 222 19.69 13.58 15.94
C LEU A 222 19.83 14.38 14.64
N GLY A 223 18.76 14.57 13.87
CA GLY A 223 18.82 15.25 12.56
C GLY A 223 19.57 14.45 11.49
N VAL A 224 19.82 13.16 11.72
CA VAL A 224 20.60 12.30 10.83
C VAL A 224 19.68 11.33 10.09
N ARG A 225 19.76 11.33 8.75
CA ARG A 225 19.11 10.30 7.93
C ARG A 225 20.07 9.11 7.75
N ILE A 226 19.65 7.96 8.25
CA ILE A 226 20.37 6.70 8.07
C ILE A 226 20.00 6.08 6.72
N ASN A 227 21.02 5.66 5.97
CA ASN A 227 20.82 4.84 4.78
C ASN A 227 20.63 3.38 5.23
N ALA A 228 19.45 2.81 4.95
CA ALA A 228 19.09 1.46 5.37
C ALA A 228 20.04 0.38 4.82
N GLU A 229 20.56 0.54 3.60
CA GLU A 229 21.50 -0.42 3.02
C GLU A 229 22.84 -0.43 3.75
N ARG A 230 23.34 0.74 4.14
CA ARG A 230 24.55 0.84 4.97
C ARG A 230 24.32 0.33 6.38
N ALA A 231 23.15 0.63 6.97
CA ALA A 231 22.78 0.11 8.28
C ALA A 231 22.67 -1.42 8.30
N TRP A 232 22.23 -2.04 7.21
CA TRP A 232 22.18 -3.49 7.08
C TRP A 232 23.56 -4.16 7.09
N GLN A 233 24.61 -3.48 6.62
CA GLN A 233 25.97 -4.04 6.58
C GLN A 233 26.54 -4.30 7.99
N ASP A 234 26.15 -3.48 8.96
CA ASP A 234 26.47 -3.66 10.38
C ASP A 234 25.31 -3.15 11.24
N LEU A 235 24.29 -4.01 11.38
CA LEU A 235 23.13 -3.71 12.22
C LEU A 235 23.40 -4.00 13.69
N SER A 236 24.36 -3.29 14.25
CA SER A 236 24.68 -3.29 15.67
C SER A 236 24.60 -1.88 16.25
N PRO A 237 24.42 -1.72 17.58
CA PRO A 237 24.52 -0.41 18.21
C PRO A 237 25.81 0.35 17.83
N HIS A 238 26.92 -0.37 17.68
CA HIS A 238 28.21 0.18 17.26
C HIS A 238 28.18 0.62 15.79
N GLY A 239 27.75 -0.24 14.86
CA GLY A 239 27.67 0.08 13.44
C GLY A 239 26.76 1.28 13.16
N LEU A 240 25.58 1.33 13.81
CA LEU A 240 24.68 2.46 13.75
C LEU A 240 25.30 3.74 14.34
N THR A 241 26.02 3.63 15.47
CA THR A 241 26.74 4.78 16.05
C THR A 241 27.78 5.32 15.07
N GLN A 242 28.57 4.45 14.42
CA GLN A 242 29.52 4.87 13.40
C GLN A 242 28.83 5.53 12.20
N LEU A 243 27.71 4.99 11.74
CA LEU A 243 26.93 5.60 10.66
C LEU A 243 26.40 6.99 11.02
N ILE A 244 25.97 7.19 12.27
CA ILE A 244 25.53 8.49 12.77
C ILE A 244 26.69 9.47 12.85
N CYS A 245 27.86 9.03 13.35
CA CYS A 245 29.01 9.90 13.59
C CYS A 245 29.85 10.18 12.33
N SER A 246 29.79 9.32 11.31
CA SER A 246 30.66 9.37 10.12
C SER A 246 30.28 10.41 9.06
N LYS A 247 29.23 11.23 9.27
CA LYS A 247 28.82 12.28 8.32
C LYS A 247 29.17 13.70 8.82
N PRO A 248 30.10 14.39 8.13
CA PRO A 248 30.16 15.84 8.02
C PRO A 248 29.68 16.32 6.64
N GLU A 249 28.62 15.73 6.09
CA GLU A 249 27.90 16.33 4.97
C GLU A 249 26.76 17.18 5.52
N ALA A 250 26.85 18.49 5.29
CA ALA A 250 25.78 19.42 5.58
C ALA A 250 24.55 19.04 4.76
N THR A 251 23.65 18.24 5.33
CA THR A 251 22.27 18.20 4.91
C THR A 251 21.76 19.64 4.96
N PRO A 252 21.12 20.18 3.91
CA PRO A 252 20.36 21.42 4.04
C PRO A 252 19.48 21.25 5.28
N ALA A 253 19.47 22.25 6.17
CA ALA A 253 18.79 22.20 7.47
C ALA A 253 17.51 21.38 7.32
N ALA A 254 17.53 20.14 7.84
CA ALA A 254 16.41 19.24 7.69
C ALA A 254 15.22 20.00 8.27
N SER A 255 14.22 20.29 7.45
CA SER A 255 12.95 20.81 7.91
C SER A 255 12.57 19.92 9.09
N GLN A 256 12.44 20.50 10.29
CA GLN A 256 12.02 19.73 11.46
C GLN A 256 10.81 18.91 11.03
N PRO A 257 10.72 17.61 11.39
CA PRO A 257 9.54 16.82 11.10
C PRO A 257 8.34 17.62 11.56
N GLU A 258 7.50 18.01 10.62
CA GLU A 258 6.37 18.88 10.91
C GLU A 258 5.49 18.09 11.89
N VAL A 259 5.43 18.54 13.14
CA VAL A 259 4.61 17.91 14.16
C VAL A 259 3.19 17.91 13.62
N LEU A 260 2.54 16.75 13.59
CA LEU A 260 1.19 16.64 13.08
C LEU A 260 0.27 17.57 13.89
N ARG A 261 -0.33 18.55 13.22
CA ARG A 261 -1.24 19.52 13.83
C ARG A 261 -2.65 19.25 13.36
N HIS A 262 -3.59 19.33 14.29
CA HIS A 262 -5.00 19.25 13.97
C HIS A 262 -5.48 20.54 13.32
N ASP A 263 -6.05 20.41 12.12
CA ASP A 263 -6.75 21.49 11.44
C ASP A 263 -8.24 21.46 11.78
N ALA A 264 -8.61 22.15 12.85
CA ALA A 264 -9.98 22.17 13.35
C ALA A 264 -10.95 22.88 12.41
N ASP A 265 -10.49 23.89 11.67
CA ASP A 265 -11.33 24.69 10.76
C ASP A 265 -11.74 23.85 9.54
N GLU A 266 -10.83 23.00 9.06
CA GLU A 266 -11.05 22.15 7.88
C GLU A 266 -11.38 20.69 8.23
N ARG A 267 -11.69 20.36 9.50
CA ARG A 267 -11.93 18.98 9.97
C ARG A 267 -12.91 18.18 9.09
N TYR A 268 -13.96 18.84 8.58
CA TYR A 268 -15.01 18.22 7.76
C TYR A 268 -14.88 18.52 6.26
N ALA A 269 -13.81 19.19 5.83
CA ALA A 269 -13.56 19.44 4.43
C ALA A 269 -13.13 18.15 3.71
N PRO A 270 -13.51 17.96 2.43
CA PRO A 270 -13.04 16.83 1.63
C PRO A 270 -11.50 16.71 1.64
N PHE A 271 -11.00 15.49 1.59
CA PHE A 271 -9.58 15.15 1.55
C PHE A 271 -9.37 13.87 0.73
N PRO A 272 -8.17 13.64 0.16
CA PRO A 272 -7.98 12.56 -0.81
C PRO A 272 -8.06 11.18 -0.16
N LEU A 273 -8.51 10.17 -0.90
CA LEU A 273 -8.34 8.77 -0.52
C LEU A 273 -6.85 8.41 -0.44
N THR A 274 -6.47 7.56 0.51
CA THR A 274 -5.15 6.92 0.45
C THR A 274 -5.06 6.03 -0.81
N PRO A 275 -3.85 5.71 -1.30
CA PRO A 275 -3.71 4.88 -2.50
C PRO A 275 -4.46 3.55 -2.42
N ILE A 276 -4.47 2.91 -1.24
CA ILE A 276 -5.16 1.64 -0.99
C ILE A 276 -6.68 1.81 -0.89
N GLN A 277 -7.17 2.84 -0.19
CA GLN A 277 -8.61 3.16 -0.17
C GLN A 277 -9.13 3.42 -1.58
N HIS A 278 -8.36 4.11 -2.43
CA HIS A 278 -8.72 4.32 -3.83
C HIS A 278 -8.78 3.00 -4.62
N ALA A 279 -7.91 2.02 -4.34
CA ALA A 279 -7.99 0.70 -4.94
C ALA A 279 -9.27 -0.05 -4.52
N TYR A 280 -9.64 0.00 -3.24
CA TYR A 280 -10.89 -0.59 -2.74
C TYR A 280 -12.13 0.12 -3.31
N TRP A 281 -12.10 1.45 -3.44
CA TRP A 281 -13.18 2.25 -4.01
C TRP A 281 -13.39 2.02 -5.52
N LEU A 282 -12.32 1.76 -6.27
CA LEU A 282 -12.46 1.32 -7.66
C LEU A 282 -12.87 -0.14 -7.77
N GLY A 283 -12.34 -1.01 -6.89
CA GLY A 283 -12.58 -2.45 -6.87
C GLY A 283 -14.04 -2.84 -6.64
N ARG A 284 -14.83 -2.00 -5.93
CA ARG A 284 -16.28 -2.18 -5.77
C ARG A 284 -17.11 -1.97 -7.03
N THR A 285 -16.51 -1.49 -8.12
CA THR A 285 -17.20 -1.30 -9.41
C THR A 285 -17.02 -2.49 -10.33
N HIS A 286 -18.00 -2.76 -11.19
CA HIS A 286 -17.87 -3.76 -12.26
C HIS A 286 -17.04 -3.26 -13.47
N LEU A 287 -16.44 -2.08 -13.38
CA LEU A 287 -15.64 -1.48 -14.46
C LEU A 287 -14.26 -2.15 -14.61
N ILE A 288 -13.82 -2.89 -13.60
CA ILE A 288 -12.53 -3.56 -13.54
C ILE A 288 -12.76 -5.06 -13.40
N GLY A 289 -11.98 -5.89 -14.12
CA GLY A 289 -12.06 -7.34 -13.99
C GLY A 289 -11.81 -7.79 -12.55
N TYR A 290 -12.56 -8.79 -12.08
CA TYR A 290 -12.55 -9.25 -10.68
C TYR A 290 -12.93 -8.18 -9.64
N GLY A 291 -13.62 -7.12 -10.10
CA GLY A 291 -14.26 -6.11 -9.25
C GLY A 291 -15.73 -6.44 -8.95
N GLY A 292 -16.48 -5.44 -8.48
CA GLY A 292 -17.90 -5.59 -8.13
C GLY A 292 -18.14 -6.11 -6.70
N VAL A 293 -17.09 -6.17 -5.88
CA VAL A 293 -17.15 -6.58 -4.47
C VAL A 293 -16.54 -5.48 -3.59
N ALA A 294 -17.02 -5.34 -2.36
CA ALA A 294 -16.44 -4.43 -1.38
C ALA A 294 -15.32 -5.14 -0.61
N CYS A 295 -14.26 -4.41 -0.24
CA CYS A 295 -13.32 -4.92 0.75
C CYS A 295 -13.97 -4.77 2.13
N HIS A 296 -14.40 -5.88 2.73
CA HIS A 296 -15.11 -5.86 4.01
C HIS A 296 -14.78 -7.08 4.86
N VAL A 297 -15.19 -7.02 6.13
CA VAL A 297 -15.16 -8.16 7.04
C VAL A 297 -16.53 -8.32 7.69
N LEU A 298 -17.03 -9.55 7.71
CA LEU A 298 -18.26 -9.96 8.40
C LEU A 298 -17.91 -10.88 9.56
N PHE A 299 -18.38 -10.53 10.74
CA PHE A 299 -18.34 -11.37 11.93
C PHE A 299 -19.75 -11.77 12.36
N GLU A 300 -19.90 -13.00 12.87
CA GLU A 300 -21.11 -13.43 13.56
C GLU A 300 -20.78 -14.00 14.94
N TRP A 301 -21.62 -13.65 15.91
CA TRP A 301 -21.57 -14.23 17.26
C TRP A 301 -22.95 -14.70 17.69
N ASP A 302 -23.02 -15.90 18.23
CA ASP A 302 -24.20 -16.36 18.97
C ASP A 302 -24.09 -15.84 20.41
N LYS A 303 -25.14 -15.16 20.87
CA LYS A 303 -25.18 -14.49 22.16
C LYS A 303 -26.46 -14.77 22.91
N ARG A 304 -26.36 -14.64 24.22
CA ARG A 304 -27.49 -14.77 25.14
C ARG A 304 -27.94 -13.41 25.64
N HIS A 305 -29.25 -13.21 25.74
CA HIS A 305 -29.82 -11.95 26.24
C HIS A 305 -29.40 -11.61 27.67
N ASP A 306 -29.14 -12.61 28.52
CA ASP A 306 -28.72 -12.40 29.91
C ASP A 306 -27.22 -12.08 30.07
N GLU A 307 -26.42 -12.34 29.02
CA GLU A 307 -24.97 -12.11 29.02
C GLU A 307 -24.59 -10.83 28.26
N PHE A 308 -25.39 -10.43 27.27
CA PHE A 308 -25.03 -9.35 26.36
C PHE A 308 -26.26 -8.47 26.02
N ASP A 309 -26.26 -7.26 26.57
CA ASP A 309 -27.37 -6.31 26.42
C ASP A 309 -27.23 -5.44 25.15
N LEU A 310 -28.12 -5.64 24.19
CA LEU A 310 -28.14 -4.90 22.92
C LEU A 310 -28.40 -3.39 23.09
N ALA A 311 -29.10 -2.95 24.14
CA ALA A 311 -29.30 -1.52 24.39
C ALA A 311 -28.01 -0.85 24.87
N ILE A 312 -27.20 -1.57 25.66
CA ILE A 312 -25.84 -1.12 26.01
C ILE A 312 -24.97 -1.10 24.76
N LEU A 313 -25.08 -2.11 23.87
CA LEU A 313 -24.33 -2.14 22.61
C LEU A 313 -24.61 -0.93 21.76
N GLU A 314 -25.89 -0.64 21.54
CA GLU A 314 -26.34 0.45 20.70
C GLU A 314 -25.83 1.80 21.23
N LYS A 315 -25.95 2.02 22.54
CA LYS A 315 -25.43 3.24 23.18
C LYS A 315 -23.90 3.34 23.09
N ALA A 316 -23.19 2.23 23.29
CA ALA A 316 -21.73 2.16 23.19
C ALA A 316 -21.27 2.43 21.75
N TRP A 317 -21.94 1.83 20.76
CA TRP A 317 -21.66 2.01 19.34
C TRP A 317 -21.87 3.46 18.88
N ASN A 318 -22.96 4.11 19.32
CA ASN A 318 -23.19 5.52 19.02
C ASN A 318 -22.12 6.45 19.66
N GLN A 319 -21.61 6.13 20.84
CA GLN A 319 -20.47 6.86 21.43
C GLN A 319 -19.19 6.67 20.61
N LEU A 320 -18.98 5.46 20.08
CA LEU A 320 -17.84 5.17 19.22
C LEU A 320 -17.92 5.95 17.89
N ILE A 321 -19.10 5.98 17.25
CA ILE A 321 -19.38 6.78 16.04
C ILE A 321 -19.10 8.28 16.30
N ALA A 322 -19.52 8.79 17.45
CA ALA A 322 -19.30 10.19 17.81
C ALA A 322 -17.82 10.52 18.07
N ARG A 323 -17.06 9.57 18.62
CA ARG A 323 -15.64 9.70 18.94
C ARG A 323 -14.74 9.65 17.71
N HIS A 324 -15.00 8.70 16.81
CA HIS A 324 -14.10 8.37 15.70
C HIS A 324 -14.64 8.89 14.38
N ASP A 325 -13.95 9.88 13.81
CA ASP A 325 -14.34 10.55 12.56
C ASP A 325 -14.54 9.57 11.40
N MET A 326 -13.67 8.56 11.27
CA MET A 326 -13.75 7.59 10.17
C MET A 326 -14.99 6.69 10.19
N LEU A 327 -15.69 6.55 11.32
CA LEU A 327 -16.99 5.87 11.37
C LEU A 327 -18.13 6.74 10.82
N ARG A 328 -17.83 7.97 10.41
CA ARG A 328 -18.76 8.94 9.79
C ARG A 328 -18.30 9.34 8.38
N MET A 329 -17.37 8.58 7.82
CA MET A 329 -16.79 8.81 6.51
C MET A 329 -17.80 8.50 5.40
N VAL A 330 -17.79 9.31 4.35
CA VAL A 330 -18.34 9.01 3.02
C VAL A 330 -17.28 9.31 1.96
N VAL A 331 -17.44 8.73 0.77
CA VAL A 331 -16.62 9.01 -0.41
C VAL A 331 -17.46 9.75 -1.43
N ASP A 332 -17.10 11.00 -1.70
CA ASP A 332 -17.76 11.84 -2.67
C ASP A 332 -17.52 11.29 -4.09
N ALA A 333 -18.39 11.68 -5.03
CA ALA A 333 -18.35 11.14 -6.39
C ALA A 333 -16.97 11.25 -7.02
N ASP A 334 -16.25 12.36 -6.78
CA ASP A 334 -14.92 12.71 -7.28
C ASP A 334 -13.75 11.93 -6.65
N GLY A 335 -14.02 10.95 -5.78
CA GLY A 335 -12.99 10.12 -5.15
C GLY A 335 -12.27 10.79 -3.98
N GLN A 336 -12.83 11.88 -3.46
CA GLN A 336 -12.43 12.45 -2.17
C GLN A 336 -13.23 11.78 -1.04
N GLN A 337 -12.62 11.61 0.12
CA GLN A 337 -13.31 11.24 1.35
C GLN A 337 -13.67 12.48 2.16
N ARG A 338 -14.79 12.40 2.88
CA ARG A 338 -15.28 13.48 3.74
C ARG A 338 -15.92 12.91 4.99
N ILE A 339 -15.72 13.60 6.11
CA ILE A 339 -16.32 13.24 7.40
C ILE A 339 -17.64 13.99 7.58
N LEU A 340 -18.72 13.27 7.88
CA LEU A 340 -20.00 13.89 8.23
C LEU A 340 -19.93 14.50 9.64
N ALA A 341 -20.20 15.80 9.76
CA ALA A 341 -20.20 16.50 11.05
C ALA A 341 -21.20 15.91 12.04
N THR A 342 -22.37 15.50 11.54
CA THR A 342 -23.44 14.84 12.30
C THR A 342 -23.97 13.65 11.53
N THR A 343 -24.31 12.58 12.24
CA THR A 343 -25.00 11.41 11.71
C THR A 343 -26.28 11.18 12.51
N PRO A 344 -27.30 10.53 11.93
CA PRO A 344 -28.42 10.00 12.71
C PRO A 344 -27.93 9.06 13.82
N GLU A 345 -28.74 8.91 14.88
CA GLU A 345 -28.52 7.85 15.86
C GLU A 345 -28.66 6.50 15.16
N TYR A 346 -27.66 5.63 15.34
CA TYR A 346 -27.66 4.31 14.76
C TYR A 346 -28.47 3.37 15.65
N HIS A 347 -29.57 2.85 15.13
CA HIS A 347 -30.35 1.80 15.78
C HIS A 347 -30.04 0.45 15.16
N ILE A 348 -29.72 -0.55 15.99
CA ILE A 348 -29.37 -1.90 15.54
C ILE A 348 -30.66 -2.59 15.05
N PRO A 349 -30.81 -2.86 13.73
CA PRO A 349 -31.99 -3.55 13.22
C PRO A 349 -32.08 -4.96 13.78
N ARG A 350 -33.31 -5.41 14.07
CA ARG A 350 -33.59 -6.71 14.65
C ARG A 350 -34.58 -7.47 13.79
N ASP A 351 -34.19 -8.64 13.33
CA ASP A 351 -35.03 -9.58 12.61
C ASP A 351 -35.56 -10.62 13.59
N ASP A 352 -36.88 -10.71 13.75
CA ASP A 352 -37.51 -11.68 14.64
C ASP A 352 -37.71 -13.03 13.94
N LEU A 353 -36.92 -14.04 14.34
CA LEU A 353 -37.02 -15.40 13.80
C LEU A 353 -37.74 -16.36 14.77
N ARG A 354 -38.22 -15.90 15.92
CA ARG A 354 -38.74 -16.75 17.01
C ARG A 354 -40.02 -17.50 16.63
N ALA A 355 -40.78 -16.97 15.68
CA ALA A 355 -42.01 -17.59 15.17
C ALA A 355 -41.76 -18.70 14.13
N LEU A 356 -40.52 -18.83 13.63
CA LEU A 356 -40.14 -19.82 12.63
C LEU A 356 -39.77 -21.17 13.27
N SER A 357 -39.91 -22.25 12.52
CA SER A 357 -39.37 -23.55 12.93
C SER A 357 -37.83 -23.54 12.91
N PRO A 358 -37.14 -24.43 13.65
CA PRO A 358 -35.68 -24.44 13.69
C PRO A 358 -34.99 -24.55 12.32
N GLU A 359 -35.60 -25.27 11.37
CA GLU A 359 -35.06 -25.37 10.00
C GLU A 359 -35.25 -24.08 9.21
N GLU A 360 -36.40 -23.42 9.34
CA GLU A 360 -36.66 -22.11 8.72
C GLU A 360 -35.74 -21.03 9.32
N GLN A 361 -35.46 -21.08 10.63
CA GLN A 361 -34.49 -20.21 11.29
C GLN A 361 -33.09 -20.40 10.70
N ARG A 362 -32.63 -21.66 10.55
CA ARG A 362 -31.32 -21.98 9.94
C ARG A 362 -31.21 -21.41 8.53
N ILE A 363 -32.24 -21.62 7.70
CA ILE A 363 -32.29 -21.09 6.33
C ILE A 363 -32.28 -19.56 6.33
N ALA A 364 -33.02 -18.91 7.23
CA ALA A 364 -33.06 -17.45 7.34
C ALA A 364 -31.70 -16.87 7.76
N LEU A 365 -31.01 -17.49 8.73
CA LEU A 365 -29.67 -17.09 9.17
C LEU A 365 -28.64 -17.26 8.05
N GLU A 366 -28.67 -18.37 7.31
CA GLU A 366 -27.80 -18.60 6.15
C GLU A 366 -28.05 -17.58 5.03
N LYS A 367 -29.32 -17.26 4.78
CA LYS A 367 -29.69 -16.21 3.82
C LYS A 367 -29.17 -14.85 4.26
N ARG A 368 -29.36 -14.47 5.53
CA ARG A 368 -28.86 -13.19 6.08
C ARG A 368 -27.34 -13.11 5.99
N ARG A 369 -26.62 -14.18 6.34
CA ARG A 369 -25.17 -14.28 6.17
C ARG A 369 -24.77 -14.07 4.72
N HIS A 370 -25.39 -14.80 3.78
CA HIS A 370 -25.09 -14.68 2.36
C HIS A 370 -25.31 -13.26 1.82
N GLU A 371 -26.43 -12.63 2.20
CA GLU A 371 -26.72 -11.24 1.82
C GLU A 371 -25.64 -10.28 2.34
N LEU A 372 -25.24 -10.40 3.61
CA LEU A 372 -24.22 -9.54 4.21
C LEU A 372 -22.82 -9.78 3.63
N SER A 373 -22.43 -11.04 3.40
CA SER A 373 -21.13 -11.42 2.83
C SER A 373 -20.87 -10.86 1.43
N TYR A 374 -21.90 -10.56 0.65
CA TYR A 374 -21.73 -10.02 -0.71
C TYR A 374 -22.32 -8.61 -0.86
N ARG A 375 -22.70 -7.98 0.25
CA ARG A 375 -23.24 -6.62 0.22
C ARG A 375 -22.15 -5.62 -0.10
N VAL A 376 -22.38 -4.83 -1.14
CA VAL A 376 -21.57 -3.66 -1.49
C VAL A 376 -22.31 -2.41 -1.04
N LEU A 377 -21.87 -1.82 0.07
CA LEU A 377 -22.46 -0.58 0.57
C LEU A 377 -22.09 0.60 -0.35
N PRO A 378 -23.04 1.51 -0.66
CA PRO A 378 -22.75 2.71 -1.42
C PRO A 378 -21.77 3.61 -0.64
N ALA A 379 -20.60 3.89 -1.24
CA ALA A 379 -19.53 4.62 -0.54
C ALA A 379 -19.88 6.09 -0.24
N ASP A 380 -20.80 6.65 -1.02
CA ASP A 380 -21.28 8.03 -0.91
C ASP A 380 -22.37 8.20 0.16
N GLN A 381 -22.74 7.12 0.85
CA GLN A 381 -23.79 7.11 1.87
C GLN A 381 -23.27 6.51 3.17
N TRP A 382 -23.64 7.14 4.27
CA TRP A 382 -23.40 6.60 5.60
C TRP A 382 -24.56 5.69 6.03
N PRO A 383 -24.30 4.59 6.76
CA PRO A 383 -22.99 4.10 7.22
C PRO A 383 -22.32 3.12 6.24
N LEU A 384 -20.99 3.08 6.27
CA LEU A 384 -20.15 2.06 5.64
C LEU A 384 -19.95 0.84 6.56
N PHE A 385 -20.93 0.53 7.40
CA PHE A 385 -20.96 -0.63 8.29
C PHE A 385 -22.40 -1.02 8.59
N GLU A 386 -22.62 -2.25 9.04
CA GLU A 386 -23.92 -2.77 9.46
C GLU A 386 -23.76 -3.66 10.69
N LEU A 387 -24.42 -3.28 11.77
CA LEU A 387 -24.71 -4.15 12.91
C LEU A 387 -26.17 -4.57 12.81
N VAL A 388 -26.44 -5.87 12.72
CA VAL A 388 -27.79 -6.45 12.59
C VAL A 388 -27.93 -7.61 13.57
N VAL A 389 -29.11 -7.79 14.15
CA VAL A 389 -29.41 -8.89 15.06
C VAL A 389 -30.51 -9.78 14.48
N SER A 390 -30.30 -11.09 14.52
CA SER A 390 -31.35 -12.08 14.27
C SER A 390 -31.77 -12.73 15.59
N GLU A 391 -32.99 -12.46 16.06
CA GLU A 391 -33.55 -12.99 17.31
C GLU A 391 -34.00 -14.45 17.09
N ILE A 392 -33.31 -15.42 17.70
CA ILE A 392 -33.50 -16.85 17.43
C ILE A 392 -34.59 -17.43 18.35
N ASP A 393 -34.48 -17.16 19.65
CA ASP A 393 -35.45 -17.54 20.68
C ASP A 393 -35.51 -16.46 21.78
N ASP A 394 -36.23 -16.70 22.87
CA ASP A 394 -36.35 -15.71 23.97
C ASP A 394 -35.05 -15.54 24.79
N CYS A 395 -34.06 -16.38 24.57
CA CYS A 395 -32.78 -16.41 25.30
C CYS A 395 -31.58 -16.10 24.39
N HIS A 396 -31.66 -16.35 23.08
CA HIS A 396 -30.53 -16.29 22.16
C HIS A 396 -30.81 -15.46 20.91
N TYR A 397 -29.75 -14.81 20.45
CA TYR A 397 -29.74 -14.10 19.18
C TYR A 397 -28.38 -14.25 18.49
N ARG A 398 -28.36 -14.00 17.18
CA ARG A 398 -27.13 -13.87 16.40
C ARG A 398 -26.85 -12.40 16.09
N LEU A 399 -25.69 -11.91 16.53
CA LEU A 399 -25.18 -10.60 16.14
C LEU A 399 -24.35 -10.75 14.86
N HIS A 400 -24.68 -9.96 13.85
CA HIS A 400 -23.91 -9.82 12.62
C HIS A 400 -23.26 -8.44 12.60
N MET A 401 -21.95 -8.38 12.34
CA MET A 401 -21.19 -7.13 12.21
C MET A 401 -20.45 -7.14 10.88
N ASN A 402 -20.97 -6.41 9.90
CA ASN A 402 -20.39 -6.23 8.58
C ASN A 402 -19.72 -4.86 8.50
N LEU A 403 -18.43 -4.80 8.20
CA LEU A 403 -17.67 -3.55 8.22
C LEU A 403 -16.85 -3.37 6.95
N ASP A 404 -17.00 -2.21 6.28
CA ASP A 404 -16.24 -1.86 5.08
C ASP A 404 -14.85 -1.33 5.45
N LEU A 405 -13.81 -1.96 4.90
CA LEU A 405 -12.40 -1.62 5.18
C LEU A 405 -11.97 -0.30 4.51
N LEU A 406 -12.82 0.37 3.71
CA LEU A 406 -12.56 1.76 3.32
C LEU A 406 -12.34 2.68 4.53
N GLN A 407 -12.99 2.39 5.66
CA GLN A 407 -12.91 3.25 6.84
C GLN A 407 -11.68 2.97 7.69
N PHE A 408 -11.16 1.76 7.67
CA PHE A 408 -10.18 1.31 8.65
C PHE A 408 -9.39 0.07 8.25
N ASP A 409 -8.17 -0.04 8.78
CA ASP A 409 -7.32 -1.23 8.67
C ASP A 409 -7.45 -2.19 9.88
N VAL A 410 -6.76 -3.32 9.85
CA VAL A 410 -6.82 -4.33 10.94
C VAL A 410 -6.37 -3.74 12.29
N GLN A 411 -5.37 -2.85 12.29
CA GLN A 411 -4.92 -2.20 13.51
C GLN A 411 -5.99 -1.27 14.09
N SER A 412 -6.68 -0.53 13.24
CA SER A 412 -7.81 0.33 13.59
C SER A 412 -9.00 -0.48 14.09
N PHE A 413 -9.21 -1.69 13.57
CA PHE A 413 -10.24 -2.58 14.10
C PHE A 413 -9.96 -2.94 15.56
N LYS A 414 -8.70 -3.21 15.93
CA LYS A 414 -8.34 -3.39 17.35
C LYS A 414 -8.66 -2.16 18.19
N VAL A 415 -8.28 -0.96 17.73
CA VAL A 415 -8.61 0.31 18.41
C VAL A 415 -10.12 0.46 18.59
N MET A 416 -10.89 0.13 17.54
CA MET A 416 -12.35 0.14 17.56
C MET A 416 -12.90 -0.77 18.66
N MET A 417 -12.40 -2.00 18.77
CA MET A 417 -12.86 -2.98 19.77
C MET A 417 -12.44 -2.60 21.20
N ASP A 418 -11.23 -2.09 21.40
CA ASP A 418 -10.74 -1.66 22.71
C ASP A 418 -11.54 -0.46 23.24
N ASP A 419 -11.79 0.53 22.38
CA ASP A 419 -12.62 1.69 22.72
C ASP A 419 -14.07 1.26 22.96
N LEU A 420 -14.63 0.37 22.13
CA LEU A 420 -15.96 -0.19 22.31
C LEU A 420 -16.09 -0.90 23.67
N ALA A 421 -15.10 -1.69 24.06
CA ALA A 421 -15.09 -2.37 25.34
C ALA A 421 -15.05 -1.40 26.53
N GLN A 422 -14.34 -0.27 26.42
CA GLN A 422 -14.33 0.78 27.45
C GLN A 422 -15.69 1.47 27.56
N VAL A 423 -16.27 1.94 26.44
CA VAL A 423 -17.59 2.62 26.49
C VAL A 423 -18.72 1.67 26.88
N TRP A 424 -18.60 0.38 26.55
CA TRP A 424 -19.51 -0.66 27.01
C TRP A 424 -19.55 -0.77 28.55
N ARG A 425 -18.39 -0.65 29.20
CA ARG A 425 -18.29 -0.63 30.68
C ARG A 425 -18.79 0.67 31.32
N GLY A 426 -19.26 1.62 30.51
CA GLY A 426 -19.74 2.93 30.96
C GLY A 426 -18.62 3.96 31.14
N GLU A 427 -17.41 3.69 30.64
CA GLU A 427 -16.31 4.65 30.65
C GLU A 427 -16.54 5.74 29.60
N THR A 428 -16.04 6.95 29.85
CA THR A 428 -16.10 8.06 28.89
C THR A 428 -14.72 8.27 28.28
N LEU A 429 -14.63 8.21 26.96
CA LEU A 429 -13.37 8.38 26.24
C LEU A 429 -13.13 9.85 25.87
N ALA A 430 -11.96 10.38 26.24
CA ALA A 430 -11.59 11.78 25.99
C ALA A 430 -11.32 12.03 24.49
N PRO A 431 -11.87 13.10 23.87
CA PRO A 431 -11.71 13.36 22.44
C PRO A 431 -10.26 13.28 21.94
N LEU A 432 -10.08 12.81 20.71
CA LEU A 432 -8.77 12.76 20.06
C LEU A 432 -8.33 14.17 19.65
N ALA A 433 -7.05 14.48 19.82
CA ALA A 433 -6.48 15.79 19.50
C ALA A 433 -6.00 15.90 18.05
N ILE A 434 -6.12 14.83 17.27
CA ILE A 434 -5.82 14.74 15.83
C ILE A 434 -6.85 13.82 15.16
N THR A 435 -6.93 13.90 13.84
CA THR A 435 -7.84 13.09 13.01
C THR A 435 -7.07 12.32 11.92
N PHE A 436 -7.72 11.33 11.31
CA PHE A 436 -7.15 10.65 10.15
C PHE A 436 -6.97 11.60 8.94
N ARG A 437 -7.83 12.61 8.80
CA ARG A 437 -7.66 13.67 7.80
C ARG A 437 -6.32 14.39 7.97
N ASP A 438 -5.99 14.78 9.20
CA ASP A 438 -4.71 15.45 9.47
C ASP A 438 -3.54 14.57 9.02
N TYR A 439 -3.60 13.26 9.33
CA TYR A 439 -2.59 12.29 8.90
C TYR A 439 -2.45 12.22 7.38
N VAL A 440 -3.56 12.08 6.64
CA VAL A 440 -3.55 12.02 5.17
C VAL A 440 -3.03 13.31 4.56
N MET A 441 -3.39 14.47 5.11
CA MET A 441 -2.90 15.75 4.62
C MET A 441 -1.40 15.93 4.87
N ALA A 442 -0.90 15.45 6.01
CA ALA A 442 0.54 15.41 6.28
C ALA A 442 1.27 14.45 5.32
N GLU A 443 0.70 13.29 5.01
CA GLU A 443 1.23 12.37 3.99
C GLU A 443 1.29 13.05 2.61
N GLN A 444 0.26 13.79 2.22
CA GLN A 444 0.25 14.54 0.95
C GLN A 444 1.34 15.63 0.89
N ALA A 445 1.59 16.31 2.02
CA ALA A 445 2.65 17.31 2.12
C ALA A 445 4.04 16.66 1.96
N ARG A 446 4.26 15.47 2.55
CA ARG A 446 5.52 14.72 2.42
C ARG A 446 5.91 14.40 0.99
N ARG A 447 4.95 14.32 0.07
CA ARG A 447 5.23 14.08 -1.35
C ARG A 447 6.03 15.19 -2.02
N GLN A 448 6.23 16.33 -1.36
CA GLN A 448 7.10 17.41 -1.83
C GLN A 448 8.53 17.31 -1.28
N THR A 449 8.80 16.37 -0.38
CA THR A 449 10.10 16.21 0.27
C THR A 449 11.09 15.46 -0.62
N SER A 450 12.39 15.63 -0.36
CA SER A 450 13.43 14.85 -1.06
C SER A 450 13.28 13.34 -0.79
N ALA A 451 12.84 12.94 0.40
CA ALA A 451 12.66 11.53 0.75
C ALA A 451 11.64 10.82 -0.16
N TRP A 452 10.56 11.51 -0.51
CA TRP A 452 9.58 10.98 -1.46
C TRP A 452 10.15 10.87 -2.88
N HIS A 453 10.90 11.88 -3.33
CA HIS A 453 11.55 11.84 -4.66
C HIS A 453 12.60 10.73 -4.75
N ASP A 454 13.38 10.49 -3.69
CA ASP A 454 14.33 9.37 -3.63
C ASP A 454 13.61 8.01 -3.79
N ALA A 455 12.46 7.85 -3.12
CA ALA A 455 11.63 6.65 -3.25
C ALA A 455 11.07 6.49 -4.67
N TRP A 456 10.61 7.58 -5.29
CA TRP A 456 10.17 7.59 -6.68
C TRP A 456 11.28 7.12 -7.63
N ASP A 457 12.47 7.70 -7.54
CA ASP A 457 13.61 7.37 -8.41
C ASP A 457 14.02 5.90 -8.26
N TYR A 458 14.06 5.40 -7.02
CA TYR A 458 14.31 3.98 -6.72
C TYR A 458 13.33 3.05 -7.47
N TRP A 459 12.02 3.33 -7.36
CA TRP A 459 11.01 2.50 -8.02
C TRP A 459 11.04 2.63 -9.54
N GLN A 460 11.30 3.82 -10.09
CA GLN A 460 11.43 4.00 -11.54
C GLN A 460 12.59 3.19 -12.13
N GLU A 461 13.71 3.06 -11.42
CA GLU A 461 14.83 2.21 -11.84
C GLU A 461 14.49 0.70 -11.75
N LYS A 462 13.73 0.31 -10.74
CA LYS A 462 13.38 -1.08 -10.45
C LYS A 462 12.25 -1.64 -11.33
N LEU A 463 11.24 -0.83 -11.63
CA LEU A 463 10.01 -1.21 -12.34
C LEU A 463 10.23 -1.95 -13.67
N PRO A 464 11.16 -1.53 -14.57
CA PRO A 464 11.41 -2.23 -15.82
C PRO A 464 11.98 -3.66 -15.66
N GLN A 465 12.62 -3.93 -14.52
CA GLN A 465 13.30 -5.20 -14.23
C GLN A 465 12.41 -6.15 -13.42
N LEU A 466 11.33 -5.64 -12.85
CA LEU A 466 10.46 -6.38 -11.94
C LEU A 466 9.70 -7.49 -12.71
N PRO A 467 9.74 -8.76 -12.28
CA PRO A 467 8.91 -9.81 -12.87
C PRO A 467 7.40 -9.54 -12.70
N LEU A 468 6.55 -10.22 -13.49
CA LEU A 468 5.09 -10.19 -13.29
C LEU A 468 4.67 -11.00 -12.06
N ALA A 469 3.38 -10.95 -11.72
CA ALA A 469 2.78 -11.91 -10.81
C ALA A 469 3.00 -13.36 -11.25
N PRO A 470 2.97 -14.34 -10.32
CA PRO A 470 3.11 -15.74 -10.67
C PRO A 470 2.01 -16.18 -11.64
N GLU A 471 2.40 -16.86 -12.72
CA GLU A 471 1.46 -17.48 -13.66
C GLU A 471 0.87 -18.75 -13.04
N LEU A 472 -0.22 -18.57 -12.27
CA LEU A 472 -0.94 -19.65 -11.58
C LEU A 472 -1.97 -20.35 -12.49
N PRO A 473 -2.37 -21.59 -12.18
CA PRO A 473 -3.33 -22.34 -12.99
C PRO A 473 -4.71 -21.71 -12.82
N VAL A 474 -5.09 -20.84 -13.77
CA VAL A 474 -6.35 -20.10 -13.77
C VAL A 474 -7.32 -20.68 -14.79
N VAL A 475 -8.63 -20.53 -14.52
CA VAL A 475 -9.67 -20.85 -15.49
C VAL A 475 -9.79 -19.75 -16.55
N GLU A 476 -10.23 -20.11 -17.76
CA GLU A 476 -10.27 -19.17 -18.90
C GLU A 476 -11.34 -18.06 -18.74
N THR A 477 -12.45 -18.35 -18.07
CA THR A 477 -13.56 -17.40 -17.90
C THR A 477 -13.70 -17.02 -16.42
N PRO A 478 -13.47 -15.74 -16.07
CA PRO A 478 -13.66 -15.28 -14.69
C PRO A 478 -15.14 -15.35 -14.30
N PRO A 479 -15.45 -15.55 -13.00
CA PRO A 479 -16.82 -15.63 -12.52
C PRO A 479 -17.54 -14.27 -12.64
N GLU A 480 -18.85 -14.30 -12.94
CA GLU A 480 -19.67 -13.08 -12.94
C GLU A 480 -19.81 -12.45 -11.54
N THR A 481 -19.87 -13.30 -10.50
CA THR A 481 -19.93 -12.89 -9.09
C THR A 481 -18.82 -13.61 -8.33
N PRO A 482 -17.89 -12.88 -7.67
CA PRO A 482 -16.84 -13.51 -6.88
C PRO A 482 -17.42 -14.20 -5.65
N HIS A 483 -17.05 -15.44 -5.42
CA HIS A 483 -17.22 -16.15 -4.14
C HIS A 483 -15.86 -16.38 -3.51
N PHE A 484 -15.80 -16.67 -2.22
CA PHE A 484 -14.54 -16.87 -1.52
C PHE A 484 -14.55 -18.11 -0.63
N THR A 485 -13.49 -18.91 -0.75
CA THR A 485 -13.19 -20.03 0.13
C THR A 485 -12.02 -19.67 1.04
N THR A 486 -12.12 -20.03 2.32
CA THR A 486 -11.06 -19.83 3.30
C THR A 486 -10.43 -21.14 3.73
N PHE A 487 -9.11 -21.24 3.65
CA PHE A 487 -8.33 -22.34 4.21
C PHE A 487 -7.55 -21.83 5.43
N LYS A 488 -7.54 -22.57 6.54
CA LYS A 488 -6.90 -22.13 7.80
C LYS A 488 -6.09 -23.25 8.42
N SER A 489 -4.97 -22.89 9.06
CA SER A 489 -4.16 -23.83 9.83
C SER A 489 -3.36 -23.09 10.91
N THR A 490 -2.80 -23.84 11.85
CA THR A 490 -2.07 -23.32 13.00
C THR A 490 -0.79 -24.11 13.26
N ILE A 491 0.22 -23.45 13.81
CA ILE A 491 1.43 -24.08 14.37
C ILE A 491 1.45 -23.80 15.86
N GLY A 492 1.54 -24.87 16.66
CA GLY A 492 1.48 -24.79 18.11
C GLY A 492 2.63 -23.98 18.70
N LYS A 493 2.39 -23.40 19.87
CA LYS A 493 3.30 -22.45 20.54
C LYS A 493 4.75 -22.92 20.62
N THR A 494 4.99 -24.16 21.04
CA THR A 494 6.35 -24.69 21.23
C THR A 494 7.12 -24.74 19.92
N GLU A 495 6.49 -25.23 18.86
CA GLU A 495 7.10 -25.34 17.53
C GLU A 495 7.33 -23.96 16.92
N TRP A 496 6.36 -23.05 17.08
CA TRP A 496 6.46 -21.69 16.59
C TRP A 496 7.62 -20.92 17.24
N GLN A 497 7.76 -20.99 18.56
CA GLN A 497 8.87 -20.33 19.25
C GLN A 497 10.23 -20.92 18.85
N ALA A 498 10.32 -22.25 18.70
CA ALA A 498 11.55 -22.91 18.30
C ALA A 498 11.99 -22.50 16.88
N VAL A 499 11.07 -22.39 15.93
CA VAL A 499 11.42 -21.97 14.56
C VAL A 499 11.77 -20.48 14.49
N LYS A 500 11.04 -19.62 15.22
CA LYS A 500 11.36 -18.18 15.32
C LYS A 500 12.78 -17.93 15.82
N GLN A 501 13.17 -18.59 16.92
CA GLN A 501 14.52 -18.45 17.47
C GLN A 501 15.62 -18.84 16.47
N ARG A 502 15.36 -19.84 15.62
CA ARG A 502 16.32 -20.29 14.60
C ARG A 502 16.44 -19.29 13.45
N TRP A 503 15.32 -18.80 12.93
CA TRP A 503 15.35 -17.75 11.90
C TRP A 503 16.03 -16.49 12.41
N GLN A 504 15.73 -16.11 13.66
CA GLN A 504 16.39 -15.01 14.34
C GLN A 504 17.91 -15.19 14.41
N GLN A 505 18.40 -16.38 14.81
CA GLN A 505 19.85 -16.71 14.80
C GLN A 505 20.49 -16.64 13.40
N GLN A 506 19.69 -16.71 12.33
CA GLN A 506 20.16 -16.65 10.94
C GLN A 506 20.00 -15.23 10.33
N GLY A 507 19.56 -14.25 11.12
CA GLY A 507 19.31 -12.88 10.66
C GLY A 507 18.06 -12.75 9.79
N VAL A 508 17.08 -13.65 9.95
CA VAL A 508 15.84 -13.69 9.16
C VAL A 508 14.63 -13.44 10.06
N THR A 509 13.77 -12.50 9.67
CA THR A 509 12.51 -12.27 10.38
C THR A 509 11.47 -13.34 10.05
N PRO A 510 10.53 -13.65 10.97
CA PRO A 510 9.46 -14.60 10.69
C PRO A 510 8.63 -14.25 9.44
N SER A 511 8.36 -12.96 9.20
CA SER A 511 7.65 -12.50 8.01
C SER A 511 8.42 -12.79 6.72
N ALA A 512 9.74 -12.52 6.69
CA ALA A 512 10.57 -12.83 5.53
C ALA A 512 10.65 -14.34 5.27
N ALA A 513 10.78 -15.15 6.33
CA ALA A 513 10.81 -16.60 6.21
C ALA A 513 9.50 -17.15 5.64
N LEU A 514 8.35 -16.79 6.23
CA LEU A 514 7.04 -17.27 5.78
C LEU A 514 6.70 -16.79 4.37
N LEU A 515 7.03 -15.54 4.02
CA LEU A 515 6.87 -15.03 2.67
C LEU A 515 7.74 -15.82 1.67
N THR A 516 8.98 -16.16 2.05
CA THR A 516 9.85 -17.00 1.21
C THR A 516 9.25 -18.38 1.02
N LEU A 517 8.76 -19.02 2.08
CA LEU A 517 8.13 -20.35 1.99
C LEU A 517 6.87 -20.31 1.11
N PHE A 518 6.07 -19.26 1.23
CA PHE A 518 4.89 -19.05 0.39
C PHE A 518 5.27 -18.90 -1.08
N ALA A 519 6.24 -18.04 -1.39
CA ALA A 519 6.76 -17.90 -2.75
C ALA A 519 7.31 -19.25 -3.28
N ALA A 520 8.02 -20.00 -2.44
CA ALA A 520 8.55 -21.30 -2.79
C ALA A 520 7.45 -22.34 -3.08
N THR A 521 6.32 -22.29 -2.37
CA THR A 521 5.13 -23.07 -2.70
C THR A 521 4.58 -22.65 -4.07
N LEU A 522 4.38 -21.34 -4.30
CA LEU A 522 3.83 -20.83 -5.55
C LEU A 522 4.70 -21.17 -6.76
N GLU A 523 6.02 -21.21 -6.62
CA GLU A 523 6.94 -21.63 -7.70
C GLU A 523 6.60 -23.03 -8.24
N ARG A 524 6.19 -23.97 -7.38
CA ARG A 524 5.83 -25.34 -7.80
C ARG A 524 4.60 -25.39 -8.67
N TRP A 525 3.73 -24.40 -8.52
CA TRP A 525 2.44 -24.25 -9.19
C TRP A 525 2.49 -23.25 -10.33
N SER A 526 3.46 -22.33 -10.31
CA SER A 526 3.61 -21.31 -11.33
C SER A 526 4.25 -21.86 -12.60
N ARG A 527 3.86 -21.30 -13.73
CA ARG A 527 4.55 -21.54 -15.00
C ARG A 527 5.95 -20.93 -15.05
N THR A 528 6.16 -19.84 -14.31
CA THR A 528 7.40 -19.07 -14.24
C THR A 528 8.15 -19.30 -12.92
N THR A 529 9.48 -19.35 -12.98
CA THR A 529 10.36 -19.46 -11.78
C THR A 529 10.80 -18.11 -11.22
N THR A 530 10.42 -17.02 -11.90
CA THR A 530 10.65 -15.64 -11.46
C THR A 530 9.32 -14.90 -11.45
N PHE A 531 8.97 -14.27 -10.34
CA PHE A 531 7.70 -13.55 -10.19
C PHE A 531 7.76 -12.58 -9.03
N THR A 532 6.75 -11.72 -8.93
CA THR A 532 6.60 -10.70 -7.89
C THR A 532 5.34 -10.97 -7.08
N LEU A 533 5.43 -10.80 -5.76
CA LEU A 533 4.29 -10.86 -4.85
C LEU A 533 4.00 -9.48 -4.27
N ASN A 534 2.72 -9.26 -3.96
CA ASN A 534 2.23 -8.08 -3.28
C ASN A 534 2.23 -8.33 -1.76
N LEU A 535 3.03 -7.55 -1.01
CA LEU A 535 3.08 -7.60 0.44
C LEU A 535 2.34 -6.40 1.03
N THR A 536 1.35 -6.67 1.88
CA THR A 536 0.68 -5.64 2.68
C THR A 536 1.30 -5.57 4.09
N PHE A 537 1.44 -4.34 4.58
CA PHE A 537 1.91 -4.04 5.94
C PHE A 537 1.27 -2.75 6.43
N PHE A 538 1.23 -2.54 7.75
CA PHE A 538 0.64 -1.34 8.33
C PHE A 538 1.73 -0.30 8.58
N ASN A 539 1.57 0.89 8.03
CA ASN A 539 2.60 1.93 8.06
C ASN A 539 2.13 3.14 8.86
N ARG A 540 1.87 2.96 10.15
CA ARG A 540 1.53 4.06 11.06
C ARG A 540 2.78 4.81 11.48
N GLN A 541 3.04 5.91 10.82
CA GLN A 541 4.18 6.76 11.14
C GLN A 541 4.01 7.37 12.56
N PRO A 542 5.00 7.24 13.47
CA PRO A 542 4.87 7.68 14.87
C PRO A 542 5.06 9.20 15.04
N ILE A 543 4.30 10.00 14.30
CA ILE A 543 4.43 11.48 14.26
C ILE A 543 3.53 12.23 15.25
N HIS A 544 2.75 11.51 16.05
CA HIS A 544 1.96 12.09 17.14
C HIS A 544 1.60 11.01 18.19
N PRO A 545 1.58 11.33 19.50
CA PRO A 545 1.32 10.34 20.57
C PRO A 545 -0.01 9.57 20.44
N GLN A 546 -1.03 10.19 19.84
CA GLN A 546 -2.36 9.59 19.66
C GLN A 546 -2.56 8.84 18.32
N ILE A 547 -1.53 8.69 17.48
CA ILE A 547 -1.70 8.02 16.17
C ILE A 547 -2.18 6.57 16.31
N ASN A 548 -1.69 5.86 17.32
CA ASN A 548 -2.10 4.49 17.61
C ASN A 548 -3.52 4.40 18.20
N GLN A 549 -4.20 5.53 18.44
CA GLN A 549 -5.59 5.62 18.89
C GLN A 549 -6.54 6.04 17.76
N LEU A 550 -6.03 6.30 16.56
CA LEU A 550 -6.86 6.68 15.41
C LEU A 550 -7.44 5.45 14.71
N ILE A 551 -8.71 5.57 14.30
CA ILE A 551 -9.31 4.71 13.28
C ILE A 551 -9.09 5.35 11.91
N GLY A 552 -8.63 4.55 10.95
CA GLY A 552 -8.29 4.92 9.58
C GLY A 552 -7.61 3.76 8.83
N ASP A 553 -7.53 3.84 7.51
CA ASP A 553 -6.83 2.83 6.70
C ASP A 553 -5.38 3.25 6.46
N PHE A 554 -4.46 2.74 7.29
CA PHE A 554 -3.01 2.98 7.19
C PHE A 554 -2.30 1.85 6.44
N THR A 555 -3.05 1.03 5.71
CA THR A 555 -2.49 -0.09 4.96
C THR A 555 -1.56 0.42 3.86
N SER A 556 -0.34 -0.10 3.87
CA SER A 556 0.66 0.14 2.83
C SER A 556 0.97 -1.16 2.12
N VAL A 557 1.43 -1.00 0.87
CA VAL A 557 1.79 -2.10 0.00
C VAL A 557 3.24 -1.96 -0.42
N THR A 558 3.94 -3.07 -0.57
CA THR A 558 5.22 -3.14 -1.27
C THR A 558 5.28 -4.36 -2.17
N LEU A 559 6.03 -4.27 -3.27
CA LEU A 559 6.26 -5.39 -4.17
C LEU A 559 7.56 -6.11 -3.83
N VAL A 560 7.57 -7.44 -3.87
CA VAL A 560 8.75 -8.26 -3.58
C VAL A 560 8.94 -9.28 -4.69
N ASP A 561 10.08 -9.21 -5.37
CA ASP A 561 10.45 -10.12 -6.43
C ASP A 561 11.22 -11.36 -5.91
N PHE A 562 10.97 -12.48 -6.58
CA PHE A 562 11.59 -13.77 -6.31
C PHE A 562 12.21 -14.32 -7.58
N ASN A 563 13.37 -14.96 -7.42
CA ASN A 563 14.06 -15.67 -8.49
C ASN A 563 14.49 -17.05 -7.98
N PHE A 564 13.73 -18.07 -8.37
CA PHE A 564 14.00 -19.47 -8.05
C PHE A 564 14.79 -20.19 -9.15
N SER A 565 15.17 -19.51 -10.24
CA SER A 565 16.05 -20.07 -11.26
C SER A 565 17.52 -20.17 -10.80
N ALA A 566 17.90 -19.36 -9.81
CA ALA A 566 19.25 -19.35 -9.25
C ALA A 566 19.50 -20.57 -8.34
N PRO A 567 20.68 -21.24 -8.41
CA PRO A 567 20.99 -22.42 -7.61
C PRO A 567 21.40 -22.05 -6.18
N VAL A 568 20.50 -21.40 -5.45
CA VAL A 568 20.69 -21.01 -4.04
C VAL A 568 19.88 -21.90 -3.11
N THR A 569 20.31 -21.96 -1.86
CA THR A 569 19.61 -22.67 -0.79
C THR A 569 18.37 -21.91 -0.33
N LEU A 570 17.45 -22.62 0.33
CA LEU A 570 16.25 -21.97 0.90
C LEU A 570 16.63 -20.95 1.99
N GLN A 571 17.67 -21.21 2.78
CA GLN A 571 18.19 -20.24 3.74
C GLN A 571 18.70 -18.96 3.05
N GLU A 572 19.48 -19.10 1.96
CA GLU A 572 19.95 -17.95 1.19
C GLU A 572 18.80 -17.16 0.56
N GLN A 573 17.75 -17.86 0.08
CA GLN A 573 16.53 -17.19 -0.41
C GLN A 573 15.82 -16.39 0.69
N MET A 574 15.75 -16.92 1.91
CA MET A 574 15.18 -16.19 3.05
C MET A 574 15.98 -14.92 3.38
N GLN A 575 17.31 -15.01 3.36
CA GLN A 575 18.20 -13.86 3.59
C GLN A 575 18.08 -12.81 2.47
N GLN A 576 18.01 -13.24 1.21
CA GLN A 576 17.76 -12.34 0.08
C GLN A 576 16.39 -11.67 0.19
N THR A 577 15.35 -12.41 0.58
CA THR A 577 14.01 -11.87 0.79
C THR A 577 14.01 -10.83 1.91
N GLN A 578 14.67 -11.13 3.04
CA GLN A 578 14.85 -10.17 4.13
C GLN A 578 15.53 -8.88 3.66
N GLN A 579 16.62 -8.97 2.90
CA GLN A 579 17.33 -7.81 2.35
C GLN A 579 16.44 -6.99 1.40
N ARG A 580 15.71 -7.65 0.49
CA ARG A 580 14.78 -6.98 -0.43
C ARG A 580 13.65 -6.27 0.31
N LEU A 581 13.08 -6.90 1.33
CA LEU A 581 12.04 -6.29 2.16
C LEU A 581 12.54 -5.00 2.80
N TRP A 582 13.73 -5.03 3.38
CA TRP A 582 14.37 -3.85 3.95
C TRP A 582 14.56 -2.73 2.94
N GLN A 583 15.15 -3.04 1.78
CA GLN A 583 15.36 -2.05 0.72
C GLN A 583 14.05 -1.43 0.24
N ASN A 584 13.03 -2.25 -0.01
CA ASN A 584 11.75 -1.76 -0.49
C ASN A 584 11.02 -0.92 0.57
N MET A 585 11.05 -1.34 1.84
CA MET A 585 10.40 -0.62 2.94
C MET A 585 11.10 0.70 3.27
N ALA A 586 12.41 0.82 3.03
CA ALA A 586 13.13 2.10 3.11
C ALA A 586 12.65 3.13 2.06
N HIS A 587 11.96 2.69 1.02
CA HIS A 587 11.36 3.51 -0.04
C HIS A 587 9.83 3.43 -0.02
N SER A 588 9.24 3.21 1.17
CA SER A 588 7.78 3.10 1.37
C SER A 588 7.02 4.42 1.27
N GLU A 589 7.72 5.56 1.13
CA GLU A 589 7.12 6.87 0.84
C GLU A 589 6.33 6.86 -0.49
N MET A 590 6.72 5.99 -1.43
CA MET A 590 5.88 5.66 -2.58
C MET A 590 5.09 4.39 -2.26
N ASN A 591 3.76 4.52 -2.12
CA ASN A 591 2.92 3.39 -1.78
C ASN A 591 2.90 2.35 -2.92
N GLY A 592 2.96 1.06 -2.60
CA GLY A 592 3.01 -0.01 -3.60
C GLY A 592 1.82 -0.06 -4.56
N VAL A 593 0.65 0.49 -4.18
CA VAL A 593 -0.46 0.65 -5.14
C VAL A 593 -0.09 1.64 -6.26
N GLU A 594 0.63 2.71 -5.95
CA GLU A 594 1.16 3.65 -6.95
C GLU A 594 2.23 2.97 -7.82
N VAL A 595 3.09 2.14 -7.22
CA VAL A 595 4.09 1.32 -7.95
C VAL A 595 3.40 0.36 -8.92
N ILE A 596 2.32 -0.30 -8.50
CA ILE A 596 1.53 -1.20 -9.36
C ILE A 596 0.89 -0.42 -10.52
N ARG A 597 0.36 0.79 -10.28
CA ARG A 597 -0.21 1.63 -11.35
C ARG A 597 0.86 2.02 -12.38
N GLU A 598 2.03 2.44 -11.93
CA GLU A 598 3.16 2.74 -12.82
C GLU A 598 3.62 1.51 -13.62
N LEU A 599 3.65 0.33 -13.00
CA LEU A 599 3.95 -0.92 -13.69
C LEU A 599 2.93 -1.22 -14.81
N GLY A 600 1.63 -1.00 -14.54
CA GLY A 600 0.55 -1.17 -15.51
C GLY A 600 0.69 -0.24 -16.70
N ARG A 601 1.03 1.02 -16.41
CA ARG A 601 1.28 2.05 -17.42
C ARG A 601 2.47 1.67 -18.32
N LEU A 602 3.58 1.20 -17.75
CA LEU A 602 4.76 0.77 -18.52
C LEU A 602 4.47 -0.44 -19.43
N ARG A 603 3.58 -1.34 -19.02
CA ARG A 603 3.29 -2.58 -19.75
C ARG A 603 2.06 -2.49 -20.65
N GLY A 604 1.37 -1.35 -20.70
CA GLY A 604 0.16 -1.16 -21.48
C GLY A 604 -1.03 -2.03 -21.02
N SER A 605 -0.98 -2.55 -19.79
CA SER A 605 -2.02 -3.42 -19.24
C SER A 605 -2.93 -2.59 -18.33
N GLN A 606 -4.16 -2.38 -18.76
CA GLN A 606 -5.11 -1.47 -18.07
C GLN A 606 -6.36 -2.19 -17.50
N ARG A 607 -6.54 -3.49 -17.75
CA ARG A 607 -7.82 -4.18 -17.47
C ARG A 607 -7.75 -5.42 -16.57
N GLN A 608 -6.56 -5.90 -16.22
CA GLN A 608 -6.39 -7.06 -15.35
C GLN A 608 -5.57 -6.70 -14.10
N PRO A 609 -5.80 -7.38 -12.95
CA PRO A 609 -5.00 -7.16 -11.76
C PRO A 609 -3.56 -7.58 -12.03
N LEU A 610 -2.60 -6.68 -11.79
CA LEU A 610 -1.19 -6.94 -12.08
C LEU A 610 -0.51 -7.80 -11.02
N MET A 611 -0.97 -7.70 -9.77
CA MET A 611 -0.39 -8.40 -8.61
C MET A 611 -1.52 -8.99 -7.74
N PRO A 612 -2.26 -9.99 -8.24
CA PRO A 612 -3.44 -10.54 -7.57
C PRO A 612 -3.13 -11.53 -6.44
N VAL A 613 -1.86 -11.86 -6.20
CA VAL A 613 -1.44 -12.75 -5.11
C VAL A 613 -0.83 -11.91 -4.01
N VAL A 614 -1.52 -11.86 -2.88
CA VAL A 614 -1.21 -11.00 -1.74
C VAL A 614 -0.70 -11.84 -0.58
N PHE A 615 0.30 -11.32 0.12
CA PHE A 615 0.73 -11.80 1.43
C PHE A 615 0.52 -10.67 2.43
N THR A 616 -0.19 -10.96 3.52
CA THR A 616 -0.52 -9.99 4.58
C THR A 616 0.12 -10.43 5.89
N SER A 617 1.10 -9.66 6.36
CA SER A 617 1.81 -9.97 7.60
C SER A 617 1.30 -9.13 8.77
N MET A 618 0.69 -9.79 9.76
CA MET A 618 0.30 -9.21 11.05
C MET A 618 1.22 -9.66 12.19
N LEU A 619 2.40 -10.21 11.86
CA LEU A 619 3.37 -10.66 12.86
C LEU A 619 4.07 -9.46 13.52
N GLY A 620 4.42 -9.61 14.80
CA GLY A 620 5.05 -8.53 15.58
C GLY A 620 4.07 -7.43 16.05
N MET A 621 2.85 -7.41 15.53
CA MET A 621 1.81 -6.47 15.94
C MET A 621 1.26 -6.86 17.32
N THR A 622 1.77 -6.18 18.35
CA THR A 622 1.19 -6.24 19.69
C THR A 622 0.95 -4.81 20.17
N LEU A 623 -0.32 -4.39 20.22
CA LEU A 623 -0.68 -3.15 20.91
C LEU A 623 -0.92 -3.50 22.38
N GLU A 624 -0.10 -2.91 23.26
CA GLU A 624 -0.24 -3.04 24.72
C GLU A 624 -0.18 -4.49 25.24
N GLY A 625 0.55 -5.36 24.55
CA GLY A 625 0.76 -6.75 24.96
C GLY A 625 -0.41 -7.70 24.66
N MET A 626 -1.47 -7.23 24.00
CA MET A 626 -2.56 -8.06 23.48
C MET A 626 -2.51 -8.20 21.95
N THR A 627 -2.79 -9.39 21.44
CA THR A 627 -2.90 -9.66 19.99
C THR A 627 -4.24 -9.16 19.45
N ILE A 628 -4.35 -8.98 18.13
CA ILE A 628 -5.57 -8.48 17.48
C ILE A 628 -6.78 -9.37 17.83
N ASP A 629 -6.62 -10.69 17.76
CA ASP A 629 -7.69 -11.64 18.10
C ASP A 629 -8.13 -11.52 19.56
N GLN A 630 -7.20 -11.28 20.49
CA GLN A 630 -7.56 -11.10 21.90
C GLN A 630 -8.43 -9.87 22.09
N ALA A 631 -8.15 -8.77 21.38
CA ALA A 631 -9.00 -7.59 21.40
C ALA A 631 -10.38 -7.86 20.78
N MET A 632 -10.45 -8.63 19.68
CA MET A 632 -11.71 -9.03 19.05
C MET A 632 -12.58 -9.89 20.00
N SER A 633 -11.95 -10.84 20.69
CA SER A 633 -12.64 -11.81 21.55
C SER A 633 -12.91 -11.29 22.96
N HIS A 634 -12.32 -10.17 23.40
CA HIS A 634 -12.47 -9.70 24.78
C HIS A 634 -13.90 -9.25 25.09
N LEU A 635 -14.58 -8.57 24.17
CA LEU A 635 -15.96 -8.11 24.36
C LEU A 635 -16.99 -9.13 23.87
N PHE A 636 -16.79 -9.66 22.67
CA PHE A 636 -17.76 -10.53 22.00
C PHE A 636 -17.45 -12.02 22.11
N GLY A 637 -16.32 -12.43 22.69
CA GLY A 637 -15.87 -13.82 22.62
C GLY A 637 -15.50 -14.24 21.19
N GLU A 638 -15.24 -15.53 21.01
CA GLU A 638 -14.89 -16.08 19.71
C GLU A 638 -16.08 -16.02 18.73
N PRO A 639 -15.90 -15.48 17.52
CA PRO A 639 -16.95 -15.48 16.50
C PRO A 639 -17.27 -16.90 16.04
N CYS A 640 -18.56 -17.18 15.83
CA CYS A 640 -19.00 -18.44 15.22
C CYS A 640 -18.83 -18.44 13.70
N TYR A 641 -18.64 -17.27 13.09
CA TYR A 641 -18.34 -17.11 11.67
C TYR A 641 -17.51 -15.84 11.40
N VAL A 642 -16.53 -15.95 10.50
CA VAL A 642 -15.73 -14.82 10.00
C VAL A 642 -15.57 -14.96 8.50
N PHE A 643 -15.89 -13.90 7.77
CA PHE A 643 -15.70 -13.79 6.33
C PHE A 643 -14.99 -12.49 5.99
N THR A 644 -14.03 -12.55 5.07
CA THR A 644 -13.37 -11.37 4.51
C THR A 644 -13.14 -11.60 3.03
N GLN A 645 -13.16 -10.51 2.28
CA GLN A 645 -12.87 -10.50 0.86
C GLN A 645 -12.14 -9.23 0.47
N THR A 646 -11.32 -9.32 -0.57
CA THR A 646 -10.58 -8.19 -1.12
C THR A 646 -10.78 -8.16 -2.64
N PRO A 647 -11.22 -7.04 -3.23
CA PRO A 647 -11.41 -6.94 -4.67
C PRO A 647 -10.11 -7.20 -5.42
N GLN A 648 -10.19 -7.86 -6.58
CA GLN A 648 -9.05 -8.11 -7.49
C GLN A 648 -7.91 -8.98 -6.92
N VAL A 649 -8.06 -9.52 -5.72
CA VAL A 649 -7.10 -10.44 -5.09
C VAL A 649 -7.60 -11.87 -5.28
N TRP A 650 -6.82 -12.68 -5.98
CA TRP A 650 -7.14 -14.08 -6.23
C TRP A 650 -6.85 -14.96 -5.01
N LEU A 651 -5.78 -14.63 -4.29
CA LEU A 651 -5.29 -15.36 -3.14
C LEU A 651 -4.63 -14.36 -2.18
N ASP A 652 -5.19 -14.23 -0.99
CA ASP A 652 -4.60 -13.46 0.12
C ASP A 652 -4.14 -14.42 1.22
N HIS A 653 -2.82 -14.52 1.42
CA HIS A 653 -2.21 -15.30 2.48
C HIS A 653 -1.94 -14.42 3.70
N GLN A 654 -2.77 -14.56 4.72
CA GLN A 654 -2.67 -13.78 5.95
C GLN A 654 -2.00 -14.60 7.06
N VAL A 655 -0.99 -14.01 7.70
CA VAL A 655 -0.28 -14.62 8.84
C VAL A 655 -0.37 -13.74 10.08
N MET A 656 -0.65 -14.34 11.24
CA MET A 656 -0.74 -13.64 12.53
C MET A 656 -0.25 -14.53 13.67
N GLU A 657 0.11 -13.92 14.80
CA GLU A 657 0.46 -14.63 16.03
C GLU A 657 -0.59 -14.36 17.10
N SER A 658 -1.11 -15.43 17.70
CA SER A 658 -2.13 -15.35 18.75
C SER A 658 -1.83 -16.35 19.85
N ASN A 659 -1.82 -15.89 21.11
CA ASN A 659 -1.44 -16.70 22.28
C ASN A 659 -0.08 -17.42 22.18
N GLY A 660 0.82 -16.91 21.33
CA GLY A 660 2.13 -17.48 21.05
C GLY A 660 2.14 -18.60 20.00
N GLU A 661 1.02 -18.84 19.33
CA GLU A 661 0.84 -19.77 18.20
C GLU A 661 0.82 -18.99 16.88
N LEU A 662 1.33 -19.58 15.80
CA LEU A 662 1.17 -19.01 14.46
C LEU A 662 -0.17 -19.46 13.92
N MET A 663 -1.02 -18.51 13.51
CA MET A 663 -2.22 -18.77 12.75
C MET A 663 -2.07 -18.20 11.35
N PHE A 664 -2.55 -18.92 10.35
CA PHE A 664 -2.53 -18.43 8.99
C PHE A 664 -3.76 -18.89 8.19
N SER A 665 -4.22 -18.02 7.31
CA SER A 665 -5.42 -18.22 6.50
C SER A 665 -5.16 -17.81 5.05
N TRP A 666 -5.68 -18.59 4.10
CA TRP A 666 -5.76 -18.21 2.70
C TRP A 666 -7.20 -17.86 2.36
N TYR A 667 -7.42 -16.63 1.91
CA TYR A 667 -8.69 -16.20 1.33
C TYR A 667 -8.57 -16.24 -0.17
N CYS A 668 -9.27 -17.20 -0.78
CA CYS A 668 -9.16 -17.47 -2.21
C CYS A 668 -10.45 -17.09 -2.92
N MET A 669 -10.34 -16.34 -4.01
CA MET A 669 -11.47 -16.09 -4.90
C MET A 669 -11.80 -17.37 -5.67
N ASP A 670 -13.02 -17.86 -5.49
CA ASP A 670 -13.51 -19.07 -6.14
C ASP A 670 -13.61 -18.87 -7.65
N ASN A 671 -13.45 -19.97 -8.39
CA ASN A 671 -13.52 -20.00 -9.86
C ASN A 671 -12.53 -19.05 -10.55
N VAL A 672 -11.43 -18.67 -9.88
CA VAL A 672 -10.27 -18.03 -10.53
C VAL A 672 -9.20 -19.06 -10.83
N LEU A 673 -8.82 -19.83 -9.82
CA LEU A 673 -7.88 -20.95 -9.96
C LEU A 673 -8.61 -22.21 -10.44
N GLU A 674 -7.89 -23.11 -11.11
CA GLU A 674 -8.42 -24.42 -11.50
C GLU A 674 -8.98 -25.17 -10.26
N PRO A 675 -10.07 -25.94 -10.39
CA PRO A 675 -10.72 -26.61 -9.26
C PRO A 675 -9.75 -27.44 -8.41
N GLY A 676 -9.77 -27.22 -7.09
CA GLY A 676 -8.89 -27.90 -6.13
C GLY A 676 -7.45 -27.39 -6.07
N ALA A 677 -7.01 -26.50 -6.97
CA ALA A 677 -5.65 -25.97 -6.97
C ALA A 677 -5.34 -25.17 -5.69
N ALA A 678 -6.27 -24.32 -5.24
CA ALA A 678 -6.10 -23.52 -4.02
C ALA A 678 -5.88 -24.39 -2.77
N GLU A 679 -6.72 -25.41 -2.57
CA GLU A 679 -6.61 -26.33 -1.44
C GLU A 679 -5.31 -27.13 -1.49
N ALA A 680 -4.94 -27.63 -2.67
CA ALA A 680 -3.71 -28.39 -2.85
C ALA A 680 -2.46 -27.52 -2.63
N MET A 681 -2.44 -26.28 -3.11
CA MET A 681 -1.38 -25.31 -2.81
C MET A 681 -1.29 -25.00 -1.30
N PHE A 682 -2.43 -24.86 -0.62
CA PHE A 682 -2.46 -24.62 0.81
C PHE A 682 -1.87 -25.81 1.59
N ASN A 683 -2.22 -27.03 1.21
CA ASN A 683 -1.67 -28.26 1.78
C ASN A 683 -0.16 -28.38 1.54
N ASP A 684 0.30 -28.02 0.34
CA ASP A 684 1.72 -27.96 -0.01
C ASP A 684 2.45 -26.94 0.90
N TYR A 685 1.91 -25.73 1.08
CA TYR A 685 2.48 -24.74 2.01
C TYR A 685 2.59 -25.27 3.44
N CYS A 686 1.54 -25.93 3.95
CA CYS A 686 1.56 -26.56 5.27
C CYS A 686 2.67 -27.63 5.37
N ALA A 687 2.84 -28.44 4.34
CA ALA A 687 3.87 -29.48 4.29
C ALA A 687 5.29 -28.90 4.30
N ILE A 688 5.57 -27.82 3.54
CA ILE A 688 6.89 -27.15 3.61
C ILE A 688 7.13 -26.62 5.02
N LEU A 689 6.15 -25.90 5.59
CA LEU A 689 6.31 -25.27 6.89
C LEU A 689 6.61 -26.32 7.97
N GLN A 690 5.86 -27.44 7.98
CA GLN A 690 6.12 -28.56 8.88
C GLN A 690 7.50 -29.20 8.64
N ALA A 691 7.92 -29.38 7.39
CA ALA A 691 9.23 -29.94 7.07
C ALA A 691 10.37 -29.03 7.58
N VAL A 692 10.23 -27.72 7.43
CA VAL A 692 11.20 -26.73 7.93
C VAL A 692 11.26 -26.75 9.46
N ILE A 693 10.12 -26.90 10.14
CA ILE A 693 10.05 -27.02 11.60
C ILE A 693 10.72 -28.32 12.08
N ALA A 694 10.45 -29.45 11.41
CA ALA A 694 10.94 -30.78 11.79
C ALA A 694 12.43 -30.97 11.51
N ALA A 695 12.94 -30.45 10.39
CA ALA A 695 14.34 -30.61 9.97
C ALA A 695 14.98 -29.28 9.54
N PRO A 696 15.29 -28.36 10.46
CA PRO A 696 15.78 -27.02 10.13
C PRO A 696 17.13 -27.01 9.40
N GLU A 697 18.01 -27.97 9.67
CA GLU A 697 19.32 -28.09 8.99
C GLU A 697 19.16 -28.42 7.50
N SER A 698 17.99 -28.92 7.08
CA SER A 698 17.72 -29.11 5.65
C SER A 698 17.76 -27.79 4.88
N LEU A 699 17.47 -26.65 5.51
CA LEU A 699 17.50 -25.31 4.90
C LEU A 699 18.86 -24.97 4.25
N LYS A 700 19.97 -25.49 4.80
CA LYS A 700 21.35 -25.27 4.33
C LYS A 700 21.77 -26.19 3.18
N THR A 701 21.06 -27.29 2.98
CA THR A 701 21.42 -28.35 2.03
C THR A 701 20.40 -28.50 0.91
N LEU A 702 19.21 -27.90 1.06
CA LEU A 702 18.17 -27.78 0.05
C LEU A 702 18.61 -26.78 -1.04
N ALA A 703 19.32 -27.25 -2.07
CA ALA A 703 19.45 -26.50 -3.34
C ALA A 703 18.05 -26.41 -3.98
N SER A 704 17.31 -25.31 -3.80
CA SER A 704 15.88 -25.16 -4.16
C SER A 704 15.01 -26.43 -3.95
N GLY A 705 15.41 -27.29 -3.01
CA GLY A 705 15.07 -28.72 -2.98
C GLY A 705 13.70 -29.03 -2.39
N ILE A 706 12.79 -28.08 -2.45
CA ILE A 706 11.36 -28.26 -2.19
C ILE A 706 10.82 -29.41 -3.05
N ALA A 707 11.45 -29.66 -4.21
CA ALA A 707 11.10 -30.73 -5.15
C ALA A 707 10.95 -32.15 -4.55
N ARG A 708 11.62 -32.49 -3.44
CA ARG A 708 11.43 -33.80 -2.77
C ARG A 708 10.18 -33.86 -1.89
N HIS A 709 9.72 -32.72 -1.37
CA HIS A 709 8.58 -32.62 -0.46
C HIS A 709 7.31 -32.15 -1.18
N ILE A 710 7.46 -31.32 -2.22
CA ILE A 710 6.41 -30.94 -3.15
C ILE A 710 6.89 -31.22 -4.58
N PRO A 711 6.41 -32.32 -5.20
CA PRO A 711 6.68 -32.53 -6.62
C PRO A 711 6.10 -31.36 -7.42
N ARG A 712 6.82 -30.95 -8.48
CA ARG A 712 6.34 -29.90 -9.39
C ARG A 712 5.03 -30.42 -9.97
N ARG A 713 3.92 -29.71 -9.80
CA ARG A 713 2.64 -30.14 -10.36
C ARG A 713 2.66 -29.89 -11.86
N ARG A 714 2.41 -30.92 -12.68
CA ARG A 714 2.51 -30.81 -14.15
C ARG A 714 1.65 -29.68 -14.68
N TRP A 715 2.14 -29.00 -15.72
CA TRP A 715 1.41 -27.92 -16.36
C TRP A 715 0.96 -28.28 -17.79
N PRO A 716 -0.29 -28.00 -18.17
CA PRO A 716 -1.42 -27.60 -17.32
C PRO A 716 -1.85 -28.75 -16.39
N LEU A 717 -2.52 -28.47 -15.25
CA LEU A 717 -2.86 -29.50 -14.25
C LEU A 717 -3.75 -30.62 -14.84
N ASN A 718 -4.51 -30.28 -15.89
CA ASN A 718 -5.46 -31.15 -16.56
C ASN A 718 -4.88 -31.92 -17.77
N ALA A 719 -3.57 -31.79 -18.07
CA ALA A 719 -2.98 -32.49 -19.20
C ALA A 719 -3.01 -34.02 -18.99
N GLN A 720 -3.67 -34.75 -19.89
CA GLN A 720 -3.59 -36.23 -19.98
C GLN A 720 -2.23 -36.73 -20.50
N ALA A 721 -1.25 -35.84 -20.67
CA ALA A 721 0.04 -36.13 -21.26
C ALA A 721 1.09 -36.52 -20.20
N ASP A 722 2.08 -37.32 -20.61
CA ASP A 722 3.18 -37.78 -19.76
C ASP A 722 4.32 -36.75 -19.57
N TYR A 723 4.17 -35.54 -20.09
CA TYR A 723 5.20 -34.49 -20.10
C TYR A 723 4.68 -33.17 -19.54
N ASP A 724 5.59 -32.38 -18.93
CA ASP A 724 5.32 -31.03 -18.43
C ASP A 724 5.70 -30.00 -19.50
N LEU A 725 4.77 -29.11 -19.87
CA LEU A 725 5.04 -28.08 -20.88
C LEU A 725 6.23 -27.19 -20.52
N ARG A 726 6.47 -26.97 -19.23
CA ARG A 726 7.57 -26.13 -18.76
C ARG A 726 8.93 -26.78 -18.96
N ASP A 727 8.99 -28.11 -18.94
CA ASP A 727 10.22 -28.85 -19.22
C ASP A 727 10.57 -28.74 -20.71
N ILE A 728 9.55 -28.72 -21.59
CA ILE A 728 9.72 -28.48 -23.03
C ILE A 728 10.23 -27.05 -23.27
N GLU A 729 9.64 -26.07 -22.60
CA GLU A 729 10.07 -24.66 -22.68
C GLU A 729 11.50 -24.49 -22.21
N GLN A 730 11.84 -25.06 -21.05
CA GLN A 730 13.19 -24.98 -20.50
C GLN A 730 14.21 -25.62 -21.43
N ALA A 731 13.94 -26.83 -21.93
CA ALA A 731 14.80 -27.50 -22.90
C ALA A 731 14.94 -26.69 -24.20
N THR A 732 13.90 -25.95 -24.59
CA THR A 732 13.94 -25.05 -25.75
C THR A 732 14.81 -23.82 -25.48
N LEU A 733 14.75 -23.24 -24.28
CA LEU A 733 15.57 -22.09 -23.89
C LEU A 733 17.08 -22.40 -23.83
N GLU A 734 17.46 -23.67 -23.69
CA GLU A 734 18.85 -24.11 -23.77
C GLU A 734 19.45 -23.98 -25.18
N TYR A 735 18.62 -23.83 -26.23
CA TYR A 735 19.10 -23.65 -27.60
C TYR A 735 19.66 -22.24 -27.86
N PRO A 736 20.88 -22.11 -28.41
CA PRO A 736 21.51 -20.83 -28.66
C PRO A 736 20.67 -19.90 -29.55
N GLY A 737 20.36 -18.71 -29.04
CA GLY A 737 19.65 -17.66 -29.77
C GLY A 737 18.14 -17.62 -29.52
N ILE A 738 17.57 -18.60 -28.80
CA ILE A 738 16.19 -18.52 -28.30
C ILE A 738 16.18 -17.64 -27.04
N ARG A 739 15.32 -16.64 -27.01
CA ARG A 739 15.12 -15.73 -25.86
C ARG A 739 13.87 -16.05 -25.06
N GLN A 740 12.84 -16.56 -25.72
CA GLN A 740 11.58 -16.96 -25.09
C GLN A 740 11.08 -18.22 -25.79
N ALA A 741 10.47 -19.11 -25.04
CA ALA A 741 9.80 -20.30 -25.53
C ALA A 741 8.48 -20.45 -24.77
N ARG A 742 7.38 -20.74 -25.48
CA ARG A 742 6.05 -20.90 -24.92
C ARG A 742 5.38 -22.13 -25.50
N ALA A 743 5.18 -23.15 -24.68
CA ALA A 743 4.53 -24.39 -25.06
C ALA A 743 3.05 -24.40 -24.66
N GLU A 744 2.14 -24.66 -25.60
CA GLU A 744 0.70 -24.67 -25.35
C GLU A 744 0.06 -25.94 -25.93
N ILE A 745 -1.06 -26.37 -25.35
CA ILE A 745 -1.88 -27.44 -25.91
C ILE A 745 -3.13 -26.78 -26.48
N THR A 746 -3.30 -26.89 -27.78
CA THR A 746 -4.49 -26.37 -28.48
C THR A 746 -5.75 -27.12 -28.06
N GLU A 747 -6.94 -26.55 -28.33
CA GLU A 747 -8.24 -27.22 -28.09
C GLU A 747 -8.35 -28.60 -28.76
N GLN A 748 -7.60 -28.84 -29.84
CA GLN A 748 -7.54 -30.12 -30.56
C GLN A 748 -6.53 -31.12 -29.95
N GLY A 749 -5.90 -30.77 -28.82
CA GLY A 749 -4.89 -31.58 -28.13
C GLY A 749 -3.50 -31.55 -28.75
N ALA A 750 -3.24 -30.70 -29.76
CA ALA A 750 -1.92 -30.57 -30.37
C ALA A 750 -1.01 -29.65 -29.55
N LEU A 751 0.23 -30.09 -29.32
CA LEU A 751 1.29 -29.29 -28.71
C LEU A 751 1.83 -28.26 -29.71
N THR A 752 1.77 -26.99 -29.36
CA THR A 752 2.41 -25.87 -30.07
C THR A 752 3.56 -25.32 -29.23
N LEU A 753 4.61 -24.81 -29.89
CA LEU A 753 5.77 -24.20 -29.25
C LEU A 753 6.12 -22.91 -29.98
N ASP A 754 5.80 -21.79 -29.37
CA ASP A 754 6.15 -20.46 -29.87
C ASP A 754 7.52 -20.06 -29.34
N ILE A 755 8.39 -19.55 -30.22
CA ILE A 755 9.76 -19.16 -29.86
C ILE A 755 10.08 -17.75 -30.35
N VAL A 756 10.80 -16.99 -29.52
CA VAL A 756 11.34 -15.67 -29.90
C VAL A 756 12.85 -15.78 -30.05
N MET A 757 13.36 -15.51 -31.24
CA MET A 757 14.79 -15.53 -31.54
C MET A 757 15.43 -14.14 -31.30
N GLY A 758 16.63 -14.12 -30.72
CA GLY A 758 17.46 -12.91 -30.65
C GLY A 758 17.89 -12.44 -32.05
N ARG A 759 17.94 -11.11 -32.28
CA ARG A 759 18.48 -10.55 -33.53
C ARG A 759 19.93 -11.00 -33.72
N ARG A 760 20.21 -11.73 -34.80
CA ARG A 760 21.58 -11.98 -35.27
C ARG A 760 22.15 -10.67 -35.84
N SER A 761 23.19 -10.13 -35.19
CA SER A 761 24.07 -9.15 -35.81
C SER A 761 24.96 -9.87 -36.83
N PHE A 762 24.62 -9.77 -38.12
CA PHE A 762 25.52 -10.19 -39.19
C PHE A 762 26.59 -9.11 -39.35
N ALA A 763 27.80 -9.38 -38.86
CA ALA A 763 28.97 -8.66 -39.33
C ALA A 763 29.26 -9.16 -40.75
N ILE A 764 28.98 -8.32 -41.75
CA ILE A 764 29.47 -8.56 -43.11
C ILE A 764 30.98 -8.30 -43.06
N SER A 765 31.78 -9.36 -42.92
CA SER A 765 33.21 -9.28 -43.23
C SER A 765 33.34 -9.14 -44.74
N GLY A 766 33.46 -7.92 -45.22
CA GLY A 766 33.84 -7.64 -46.60
C GLY A 766 35.35 -7.83 -46.75
N ASP A 767 35.77 -9.03 -47.14
CA ASP A 767 37.00 -9.24 -47.90
C ASP A 767 36.62 -9.33 -49.39
N ALA A 768 36.82 -8.22 -50.10
CA ALA A 768 37.16 -8.13 -51.53
C ALA A 768 37.49 -6.67 -51.89
#